data_AF-A0AAV6D459-F1
#
_entry.id   AF-A0AAV6D459-F1
#
_cell.length_a   1.000
_cell.length_b   1.000
_cell.length_c   1.000
_cell.angle_alpha   90.00
_cell.angle_beta   90.00
_cell.angle_gamma   90.00
#
_symmetry.space_group_name_H-M   'P 1'
#
loop_
_entity.id
_entity.type
_entity.pdbx_description
1 polymer ?
#
loop_
_entity_poly.entity_id
_entity_poly.type
_entity_poly.pdbx_seq_one_letter_code
_entity_poly.pdbx_strand_id
1 'polypeptide(L)'
;MKFQSVAVFVALLFFSVAARAQTTVFTYQGQLSNSNAPANGLYDFRFRLFDVSSNVVAGPITNSPGGVTNGLFSATLNFGSAVFDGSDRWLEIAVRSNGTASAFISLSPLQQITSTPYAIRAVNAASAMVLAAPLQGTNVVGIIPVANLPSNVTFLNSNQTFTAANTFSGAMTATNAANVFAGNGFGLTSLSATNLVGTLPDARLSPNVAFLNTNANFQTNVNAVLFTGSGHGLTNVPGAFFWVTVAGTNVQAQSNVGYICTNDVTPMTITLPASLSIGDTFKVAGIGDAGWIIAQTNGQTIFAGNLSRSIGQSWKSNGLVLNWAAIASSSDGGKLAAVVNGGQIYTSTNFGSTWTARASSLNWAAIASSASGTKLVAAEGYTVYNAAGSGFIYTSTDSGANWTARNMSVAWSGVASSADGAKLVATIHNNSNGGIYTSINSGTNWTARDSARLWSAVASSADGTKLVATVDGGGIYTSINSGTNWLQRTNGASSWTSVASSSDGTRLIATTTAAGIFISPDSGVTWIPQNSPVTGSSRIASVASSADGARLAVAFGDVSITGNVYGSSDAGATWPQFAGVPKTFWSGIASSADGSVLAATVYGGGIYVSSQNSTTAGTAGYLIGGQHSAIELIYTGSGNFLPLNHEGTIRAY
;
A
#
# COMPACT_ATOMS: atom_id res chain seq x y z
N MET A 1 -93.31 59.21 10.35
CA MET A 1 -91.87 59.57 10.19
C MET A 1 -91.02 58.34 10.50
N LYS A 2 -89.81 58.27 9.94
CA LYS A 2 -88.96 57.08 9.68
C LYS A 2 -88.38 56.36 10.93
N PHE A 3 -88.03 55.09 10.73
CA PHE A 3 -87.31 54.11 11.58
C PHE A 3 -85.85 54.47 11.95
N GLN A 4 -85.33 54.00 13.10
CA GLN A 4 -84.27 52.95 13.20
C GLN A 4 -83.79 52.65 14.64
N SER A 5 -83.28 51.43 14.82
CA SER A 5 -82.97 50.66 16.04
C SER A 5 -81.55 50.84 16.60
N VAL A 6 -81.33 50.62 17.91
CA VAL A 6 -80.09 50.04 18.51
C VAL A 6 -80.42 49.28 19.80
N ALA A 7 -79.79 48.12 20.01
CA ALA A 7 -79.90 47.23 21.17
C ALA A 7 -78.69 47.36 22.12
N VAL A 8 -78.86 47.13 23.43
CA VAL A 8 -77.80 46.73 24.39
C VAL A 8 -78.38 45.80 25.46
N PHE A 9 -77.59 44.79 25.85
CA PHE A 9 -77.89 43.67 26.75
C PHE A 9 -76.90 43.70 27.94
N VAL A 10 -77.33 43.62 29.21
CA VAL A 10 -76.49 43.18 30.35
C VAL A 10 -77.28 42.40 31.42
N ALA A 11 -76.63 41.32 31.84
CA ALA A 11 -76.81 40.27 32.85
C ALA A 11 -77.55 40.51 34.19
N LEU A 12 -78.07 39.39 34.75
CA LEU A 12 -78.39 39.22 36.18
C LEU A 12 -77.93 37.84 36.71
N LEU A 13 -77.22 37.86 37.84
CA LEU A 13 -76.76 36.73 38.66
C LEU A 13 -77.90 36.09 39.47
N PHE A 14 -77.86 34.77 39.66
CA PHE A 14 -78.75 34.04 40.57
C PHE A 14 -77.98 33.53 41.81
N PHE A 15 -78.42 33.93 43.00
CA PHE A 15 -78.15 33.22 44.26
C PHE A 15 -79.28 32.20 44.52
N SER A 16 -78.91 30.97 44.90
CA SER A 16 -79.83 29.93 45.34
C SER A 16 -79.93 29.92 46.87
N VAL A 17 -81.16 30.02 47.39
CA VAL A 17 -81.47 29.84 48.82
C VAL A 17 -82.17 28.50 48.98
N ALA A 18 -81.71 27.68 49.93
CA ALA A 18 -82.32 26.41 50.28
C ALA A 18 -83.64 26.63 51.04
N ALA A 19 -84.74 26.09 50.51
CA ALA A 19 -86.05 26.10 51.18
C ALA A 19 -86.23 24.83 52.04
N ARG A 20 -86.59 24.99 53.31
CA ARG A 20 -87.02 23.90 54.20
C ARG A 20 -88.52 23.64 54.02
N ALA A 21 -88.95 22.38 54.15
CA ALA A 21 -90.33 21.95 53.96
C ALA A 21 -91.31 22.66 54.92
N GLN A 22 -92.48 23.05 54.39
CA GLN A 22 -93.53 23.76 55.11
C GLN A 22 -94.32 22.82 56.03
N THR A 23 -94.74 23.30 57.20
CA THR A 23 -95.59 22.56 58.16
C THR A 23 -97.05 22.55 57.71
N THR A 24 -97.78 21.45 57.93
CA THR A 24 -99.15 21.23 57.43
C THR A 24 -100.26 21.83 58.30
N VAL A 25 -99.89 22.58 59.34
CA VAL A 25 -100.80 23.25 60.28
C VAL A 25 -101.08 24.66 59.77
N PHE A 26 -102.35 25.07 59.75
CA PHE A 26 -102.75 26.46 59.47
C PHE A 26 -103.85 26.93 60.42
N THR A 27 -103.98 28.25 60.60
CA THR A 27 -105.02 28.86 61.44
C THR A 27 -106.14 29.40 60.56
N TYR A 28 -107.37 29.00 60.85
CA TYR A 28 -108.59 29.55 60.28
C TYR A 28 -109.21 30.57 61.24
N GLN A 29 -109.75 31.67 60.72
CA GLN A 29 -110.50 32.67 61.48
C GLN A 29 -111.80 32.95 60.76
N GLY A 30 -112.92 32.96 61.48
CA GLY A 30 -114.25 33.13 60.91
C GLY A 30 -115.18 33.95 61.80
N GLN A 31 -116.31 34.39 61.24
CA GLN A 31 -117.38 35.07 61.95
C GLN A 31 -118.68 34.25 61.88
N LEU A 32 -119.27 33.97 63.03
CA LEU A 32 -120.55 33.29 63.20
C LEU A 32 -121.64 34.31 63.59
N SER A 33 -122.75 34.29 62.88
CA SER A 33 -123.97 35.02 63.25
C SER A 33 -125.07 34.03 63.65
N ASN A 34 -125.90 34.41 64.62
CA ASN A 34 -127.10 33.70 65.00
C ASN A 34 -128.30 34.65 64.88
N SER A 35 -129.31 34.25 64.11
CA SER A 35 -130.51 35.08 63.82
C SER A 35 -130.17 36.53 63.40
N ASN A 36 -129.18 36.70 62.51
CA ASN A 36 -128.66 37.98 62.01
C ASN A 36 -127.98 38.91 63.03
N ALA A 37 -127.69 38.43 64.25
CA ALA A 37 -126.81 39.11 65.20
C ALA A 37 -125.50 38.33 65.39
N PRO A 38 -124.36 38.97 65.70
CA PRO A 38 -123.11 38.27 65.98
C PRO A 38 -123.25 37.32 67.16
N ALA A 39 -122.87 36.05 66.98
CA ALA A 39 -123.00 35.04 68.02
C ALA A 39 -122.04 35.32 69.19
N ASN A 40 -122.50 35.13 70.42
CA ASN A 40 -121.68 35.24 71.62
C ASN A 40 -121.90 34.01 72.50
N GLY A 41 -120.81 33.39 72.95
CA GLY A 41 -120.85 32.20 73.79
C GLY A 41 -119.90 31.11 73.32
N LEU A 42 -120.04 29.92 73.89
CA LEU A 42 -119.24 28.76 73.52
C LEU A 42 -119.95 27.94 72.44
N TYR A 43 -119.20 27.56 71.41
CA TYR A 43 -119.69 26.73 70.31
C TYR A 43 -118.68 25.63 69.99
N ASP A 44 -119.20 24.46 69.61
CA ASP A 44 -118.37 23.39 69.05
C ASP A 44 -118.30 23.57 67.53
N PHE A 45 -117.10 23.40 66.95
CA PHE A 45 -116.89 23.45 65.51
C PHE A 45 -116.33 22.15 64.97
N ARG A 46 -116.83 21.74 63.80
CA ARG A 46 -116.36 20.60 63.03
C ARG A 46 -115.96 21.05 61.63
N PHE A 47 -114.78 20.61 61.18
CA PHE A 47 -114.18 20.98 59.90
C PHE A 47 -113.94 19.75 59.04
N ARG A 48 -114.28 19.83 57.75
CA ARG A 48 -113.97 18.79 56.74
C ARG A 48 -113.46 19.44 55.46
N LEU A 49 -112.58 18.76 54.74
CA LEU A 49 -112.17 19.17 53.40
C LEU A 49 -112.92 18.36 52.35
N PHE A 50 -113.35 19.05 51.32
CA PHE A 50 -114.03 18.54 50.15
C PHE A 50 -113.18 18.76 48.90
N ASP A 51 -113.28 17.84 47.94
CA ASP A 51 -112.81 18.05 46.58
C ASP A 51 -113.82 18.86 45.74
N VAL A 52 -113.45 19.18 44.50
CA VAL A 52 -114.30 19.92 43.55
C VAL A 52 -115.61 19.18 43.22
N SER A 53 -115.62 17.86 43.39
CA SER A 53 -116.79 17.00 43.17
C SER A 53 -117.65 16.84 44.42
N SER A 54 -117.38 17.62 45.48
CA SER A 54 -118.10 17.58 46.76
C SER A 54 -118.00 16.25 47.53
N ASN A 55 -116.91 15.48 47.35
CA ASN A 55 -116.59 14.35 48.23
C ASN A 55 -115.70 14.81 49.39
N VAL A 56 -115.90 14.25 50.58
CA VAL A 56 -115.00 14.49 51.73
C VAL A 56 -113.67 13.80 51.48
N VAL A 57 -112.59 14.58 51.42
CA VAL A 57 -111.21 14.08 51.24
C VAL A 57 -110.40 14.08 52.53
N ALA A 58 -110.82 14.85 53.55
CA ALA A 58 -110.16 14.85 54.86
C ALA A 58 -111.07 15.34 56.00
N GLY A 59 -110.77 14.90 57.23
CA GLY A 59 -111.55 15.21 58.44
C GLY A 59 -112.63 14.17 58.75
N PRO A 60 -113.51 14.41 59.75
CA PRO A 60 -113.66 15.66 60.46
C PRO A 60 -112.54 15.94 61.47
N ILE A 61 -112.08 17.18 61.53
CA ILE A 61 -111.39 17.74 62.69
C ILE A 61 -112.45 18.44 63.53
N THR A 62 -112.66 17.98 64.76
CA THR A 62 -113.56 18.62 65.71
C THR A 62 -112.72 19.25 66.81
N ASN A 63 -112.89 20.54 67.03
CA ASN A 63 -112.17 21.25 68.09
C ASN A 63 -113.07 21.38 69.34
N SER A 64 -112.46 21.31 70.52
CA SER A 64 -113.11 21.56 71.82
C SER A 64 -113.51 23.05 71.94
N PRO A 65 -114.57 23.44 72.71
CA PRO A 65 -115.33 24.66 72.48
C PRO A 65 -114.48 25.93 72.53
N GLY A 66 -114.42 26.66 71.42
CA GLY A 66 -113.79 27.98 71.34
C GLY A 66 -114.79 29.07 71.72
N GLY A 67 -114.36 30.06 72.50
CA GLY A 67 -115.17 31.26 72.76
C GLY A 67 -115.44 32.00 71.45
N VAL A 68 -116.71 32.12 71.07
CA VAL A 68 -117.15 33.04 70.03
C VAL A 68 -117.50 34.35 70.73
N THR A 69 -116.80 35.43 70.39
CA THR A 69 -117.04 36.75 70.97
C THR A 69 -117.27 37.74 69.84
N ASN A 70 -118.41 38.44 69.88
CA ASN A 70 -118.91 39.29 68.78
C ASN A 70 -118.88 38.59 67.42
N GLY A 71 -119.25 37.31 67.41
CA GLY A 71 -119.26 36.45 66.24
C GLY A 71 -117.89 35.88 65.85
N LEU A 72 -116.76 36.42 66.30
CA LEU A 72 -115.45 35.97 65.82
C LEU A 72 -114.95 34.72 66.54
N PHE A 73 -114.33 33.82 65.78
CA PHE A 73 -113.63 32.63 66.29
C PHE A 73 -112.37 32.32 65.48
N SER A 74 -111.44 31.58 66.09
CA SER A 74 -110.26 31.04 65.42
C SER A 74 -110.09 29.55 65.73
N ALA A 75 -109.63 28.79 64.73
CA ALA A 75 -109.37 27.35 64.84
C ALA A 75 -108.05 27.00 64.16
N THR A 76 -107.19 26.24 64.86
CA THR A 76 -106.00 25.64 64.23
C THR A 76 -106.39 24.31 63.58
N LEU A 77 -106.03 24.13 62.31
CA LEU A 77 -106.38 22.96 61.50
C LEU A 77 -105.11 22.30 60.95
N ASN A 78 -105.08 20.97 60.96
CA ASN A 78 -104.02 20.18 60.37
C ASN A 78 -104.60 18.89 59.79
N PHE A 79 -104.75 18.84 58.46
CA PHE A 79 -105.27 17.66 57.75
C PHE A 79 -104.15 16.71 57.26
N GLY A 80 -102.87 17.00 57.56
CA GLY A 80 -101.70 16.28 57.06
C GLY A 80 -101.25 16.73 55.66
N SER A 81 -100.07 16.31 55.22
CA SER A 81 -99.48 16.75 53.94
C SER A 81 -100.09 16.05 52.73
N ALA A 82 -100.53 14.80 52.90
CA ALA A 82 -101.01 13.96 51.79
C ALA A 82 -102.24 14.54 51.07
N VAL A 83 -103.05 15.35 51.75
CA VAL A 83 -104.30 15.91 51.18
C VAL A 83 -104.08 17.20 50.38
N PHE A 84 -102.89 17.81 50.49
CA PHE A 84 -102.48 19.03 49.79
C PHE A 84 -101.49 18.69 48.67
N ASP A 85 -101.97 17.98 47.66
CA ASP A 85 -101.21 17.52 46.48
C ASP A 85 -101.13 18.57 45.35
N GLY A 86 -101.64 19.78 45.58
CA GLY A 86 -101.72 20.87 44.60
C GLY A 86 -103.10 21.07 43.98
N SER A 87 -104.06 20.18 44.23
CA SER A 87 -105.45 20.32 43.77
C SER A 87 -106.29 21.23 44.67
N ASP A 88 -107.33 21.89 44.13
CA ASP A 88 -108.25 22.76 44.90
C ASP A 88 -109.02 21.99 45.99
N ARG A 89 -109.25 22.63 47.14
CA ARG A 89 -109.98 22.07 48.29
C ARG A 89 -111.01 23.05 48.83
N TRP A 90 -112.14 22.56 49.34
CA TRP A 90 -113.19 23.37 49.97
C TRP A 90 -113.41 22.95 51.42
N LEU A 91 -113.39 23.91 52.34
CA LEU A 91 -113.58 23.71 53.77
C LEU A 91 -115.07 23.82 54.13
N GLU A 92 -115.61 22.73 54.68
CA GLU A 92 -116.89 22.74 55.40
C GLU A 92 -116.66 23.13 56.86
N ILE A 93 -117.52 24.01 57.36
CA ILE A 93 -117.59 24.39 58.77
C ILE A 93 -118.99 24.06 59.26
N ALA A 94 -119.09 23.20 60.26
CA ALA A 94 -120.35 22.89 60.91
C ALA A 94 -120.28 23.27 62.38
N VAL A 95 -121.36 23.82 62.93
CA VAL A 95 -121.42 24.39 64.28
C VAL A 95 -122.61 23.87 65.07
N ARG A 96 -122.47 23.77 66.39
CA ARG A 96 -123.58 23.59 67.34
C ARG A 96 -123.32 24.35 68.64
N SER A 97 -124.36 24.62 69.41
CA SER A 97 -124.20 25.22 70.75
C SER A 97 -123.48 24.25 71.69
N ASN A 98 -122.52 24.78 72.46
CA ASN A 98 -121.66 24.00 73.34
C ASN A 98 -122.47 23.15 74.35
N GLY A 99 -122.06 21.89 74.53
CA GLY A 99 -122.64 20.97 75.51
C GLY A 99 -123.99 20.37 75.12
N THR A 100 -124.51 20.63 73.91
CA THR A 100 -125.75 20.03 73.43
C THR A 100 -125.50 18.75 72.62
N ALA A 101 -126.40 17.77 72.73
CA ALA A 101 -126.36 16.54 71.93
C ALA A 101 -126.93 16.72 70.50
N SER A 102 -127.32 17.95 70.14
CA SER A 102 -127.85 18.29 68.82
C SER A 102 -126.81 18.05 67.72
N ALA A 103 -127.30 17.72 66.51
CA ALA A 103 -126.45 17.55 65.34
C ALA A 103 -125.77 18.88 64.94
N PHE A 104 -124.56 18.80 64.42
CA PHE A 104 -123.87 19.96 63.85
C PHE A 104 -124.63 20.48 62.62
N ILE A 105 -124.84 21.79 62.56
CA ILE A 105 -125.44 22.48 61.41
C ILE A 105 -124.31 22.95 60.49
N SER A 106 -124.27 22.47 59.25
CA SER A 106 -123.29 22.92 58.26
C SER A 106 -123.61 24.34 57.80
N LEU A 107 -122.60 25.21 57.82
CA LEU A 107 -122.69 26.57 57.33
C LEU A 107 -122.40 26.56 55.82
N SER A 108 -123.30 27.14 55.02
CA SER A 108 -123.14 27.27 53.57
C SER A 108 -122.82 28.71 53.18
N PRO A 109 -122.06 28.94 52.08
CA PRO A 109 -121.40 27.95 51.22
C PRO A 109 -120.06 27.42 51.77
N LEU A 110 -119.57 26.29 51.22
CA LEU A 110 -118.21 25.79 51.49
C LEU A 110 -117.15 26.80 51.02
N GLN A 111 -116.06 26.94 51.77
CA GLN A 111 -115.02 27.93 51.46
C GLN A 111 -113.81 27.31 50.78
N GLN A 112 -113.43 27.77 49.57
CA GLN A 112 -112.25 27.28 48.87
C GLN A 112 -110.96 27.69 49.58
N ILE A 113 -110.04 26.74 49.77
CA ILE A 113 -108.66 26.97 50.18
C ILE A 113 -107.80 26.91 48.93
N THR A 114 -107.25 28.05 48.52
CA THR A 114 -106.33 28.13 47.38
C THR A 114 -104.90 27.76 47.80
N SER A 115 -104.16 27.11 46.92
CA SER A 115 -102.75 26.80 47.13
C SER A 115 -101.93 28.09 47.14
N THR A 116 -101.02 28.23 48.11
CA THR A 116 -100.11 29.39 48.15
C THR A 116 -99.03 29.26 47.07
N PRO A 117 -98.48 30.37 46.52
CA PRO A 117 -97.72 30.36 45.26
C PRO A 117 -96.40 29.55 45.22
N TYR A 118 -95.91 29.00 46.33
CA TYR A 118 -94.58 28.39 46.43
C TYR A 118 -94.47 26.90 46.04
N ALA A 119 -95.54 26.25 45.56
CA ALA A 119 -95.55 24.80 45.27
C ALA A 119 -95.21 24.39 43.80
N ILE A 120 -94.98 25.33 42.87
CA ILE A 120 -94.82 25.03 41.43
C ILE A 120 -93.45 24.40 41.05
N ARG A 121 -92.47 24.30 41.96
CA ARG A 121 -91.06 24.06 41.58
C ARG A 121 -90.43 22.70 41.94
N ALA A 122 -91.19 21.59 41.98
CA ALA A 122 -90.63 20.27 42.38
C ALA A 122 -91.05 19.03 41.55
N VAL A 123 -91.26 19.13 40.24
CA VAL A 123 -91.59 17.96 39.37
C VAL A 123 -90.36 17.31 38.69
N ASN A 124 -89.20 17.98 38.63
CA ASN A 124 -88.06 17.53 37.79
C ASN A 124 -86.87 16.87 38.52
N ALA A 125 -87.08 16.19 39.66
CA ALA A 125 -86.00 15.48 40.37
C ALA A 125 -85.79 14.02 39.89
N ALA A 126 -86.70 13.46 39.09
CA ALA A 126 -86.67 12.04 38.72
C ALA A 126 -85.78 11.68 37.50
N SER A 127 -85.22 12.66 36.77
CA SER A 127 -84.51 12.42 35.50
C SER A 127 -82.97 12.34 35.58
N ALA A 128 -82.38 12.14 36.78
CA ALA A 128 -80.92 12.20 36.98
C ALA A 128 -80.15 10.87 36.87
N MET A 129 -80.69 9.82 36.22
CA MET A 129 -80.07 8.47 36.24
C MET A 129 -79.48 7.96 34.92
N VAL A 130 -79.27 8.79 33.89
CA VAL A 130 -78.46 8.42 32.71
C VAL A 130 -77.60 9.60 32.26
N LEU A 131 -76.28 9.51 32.42
CA LEU A 131 -75.33 10.50 31.90
C LEU A 131 -75.06 10.21 30.41
N ALA A 132 -75.45 11.13 29.53
CA ALA A 132 -75.30 11.02 28.08
C ALA A 132 -73.91 11.43 27.54
N ALA A 133 -72.94 11.79 28.40
CA ALA A 133 -71.57 12.13 28.00
C ALA A 133 -70.55 11.87 29.14
N PRO A 134 -69.26 11.65 28.83
CA PRO A 134 -68.21 11.49 29.84
C PRO A 134 -68.10 12.73 30.72
N LEU A 135 -67.98 12.54 32.04
CA LEU A 135 -67.68 13.63 32.96
C LEU A 135 -66.27 14.16 32.68
N GLN A 136 -66.14 15.48 32.44
CA GLN A 136 -64.85 16.15 32.45
C GLN A 136 -64.24 16.04 33.86
N GLY A 137 -62.95 15.69 33.94
CA GLY A 137 -62.26 15.36 35.21
C GLY A 137 -62.26 16.47 36.27
N THR A 138 -62.62 17.70 35.90
CA THR A 138 -62.78 18.85 36.82
C THR A 138 -63.97 18.71 37.77
N ASN A 139 -64.92 17.83 37.48
CA ASN A 139 -66.14 17.66 38.28
C ASN A 139 -66.08 16.46 39.24
N VAL A 140 -64.92 15.78 39.32
CA VAL A 140 -64.70 14.68 40.27
C VAL A 140 -64.00 15.23 41.51
N VAL A 141 -64.72 15.32 42.63
CA VAL A 141 -64.16 15.72 43.93
C VAL A 141 -64.10 14.49 44.84
N GLY A 142 -62.89 14.01 45.14
CA GLY A 142 -62.65 12.83 46.00
C GLY A 142 -61.41 12.02 45.60
N ILE A 143 -61.15 10.91 46.32
CA ILE A 143 -60.07 9.95 46.02
C ILE A 143 -60.57 8.92 45.00
N ILE A 144 -59.86 8.73 43.89
CA ILE A 144 -60.06 7.58 42.99
C ILE A 144 -59.03 6.50 43.38
N PRO A 145 -59.45 5.30 43.82
CA PRO A 145 -58.53 4.21 44.13
C PRO A 145 -57.72 3.80 42.89
N VAL A 146 -56.41 3.63 43.05
CA VAL A 146 -55.45 3.32 41.97
C VAL A 146 -55.83 2.06 41.18
N ALA A 147 -56.46 1.07 41.82
CA ALA A 147 -56.92 -0.16 41.17
C ALA A 147 -57.96 0.06 40.06
N ASN A 148 -58.61 1.23 40.03
CA ASN A 148 -59.63 1.59 39.05
C ASN A 148 -59.08 2.48 37.92
N LEU A 149 -57.78 2.80 37.92
CA LEU A 149 -57.12 3.50 36.82
C LEU A 149 -56.47 2.49 35.85
N PRO A 150 -56.58 2.70 34.53
CA PRO A 150 -55.94 1.83 33.55
C PRO A 150 -54.41 1.93 33.62
N SER A 151 -53.72 0.86 33.21
CA SER A 151 -52.26 0.69 33.34
C SER A 151 -51.41 1.68 32.54
N ASN A 152 -52.03 2.55 31.74
CA ASN A 152 -51.37 3.57 30.93
C ASN A 152 -51.37 4.97 31.59
N VAL A 153 -51.87 5.10 32.82
CA VAL A 153 -51.79 6.35 33.61
C VAL A 153 -50.48 6.37 34.40
N THR A 154 -49.65 7.40 34.18
CA THR A 154 -48.34 7.53 34.85
C THR A 154 -48.48 8.08 36.27
N PHE A 155 -47.76 7.47 37.23
CA PHE A 155 -47.72 7.91 38.63
C PHE A 155 -46.35 8.50 39.00
N LEU A 156 -46.33 9.54 39.84
CA LEU A 156 -45.14 10.33 40.17
C LEU A 156 -44.12 9.59 41.07
N ASN A 157 -44.51 8.48 41.69
CA ASN A 157 -43.83 7.89 42.84
C ASN A 157 -43.66 6.35 42.78
N SER A 158 -43.69 5.76 41.58
CA SER A 158 -43.44 4.33 41.39
C SER A 158 -42.63 4.06 40.11
N ASN A 159 -41.75 3.05 40.14
CA ASN A 159 -41.08 2.54 38.92
C ASN A 159 -42.14 2.05 37.93
N GLN A 160 -42.17 2.64 36.73
CA GLN A 160 -43.11 2.26 35.67
C GLN A 160 -42.42 1.29 34.71
N THR A 161 -43.06 0.15 34.43
CA THR A 161 -42.62 -0.77 33.37
C THR A 161 -43.69 -0.79 32.28
N PHE A 162 -43.41 -0.15 31.15
CA PHE A 162 -44.28 -0.23 29.98
C PHE A 162 -43.97 -1.51 29.21
N THR A 163 -44.95 -2.38 29.05
CA THR A 163 -44.79 -3.69 28.39
C THR A 163 -45.02 -3.65 26.87
N ALA A 164 -45.46 -2.52 26.33
CA ALA A 164 -45.69 -2.29 24.90
C ALA A 164 -44.74 -1.21 24.34
N ALA A 165 -44.71 -1.07 23.00
CA ALA A 165 -43.96 0.00 22.34
C ALA A 165 -44.53 1.38 22.72
N ASN A 166 -43.69 2.26 23.25
CA ASN A 166 -44.06 3.63 23.61
C ASN A 166 -43.44 4.60 22.62
N THR A 167 -44.28 5.46 22.04
CA THR A 167 -43.84 6.55 21.17
C THR A 167 -44.10 7.87 21.89
N PHE A 168 -43.04 8.59 22.25
CA PHE A 168 -43.14 9.93 22.82
C PHE A 168 -43.07 10.94 21.67
N SER A 169 -44.17 11.64 21.39
CA SER A 169 -44.20 12.70 20.37
C SER A 169 -43.61 13.99 20.95
N GLY A 170 -42.30 14.19 20.80
CA GLY A 170 -41.60 15.42 21.21
C GLY A 170 -40.22 15.15 21.81
N ALA A 171 -39.54 16.22 22.22
CA ALA A 171 -38.27 16.09 22.93
C ALA A 171 -38.52 15.48 24.32
N MET A 172 -37.89 14.33 24.58
CA MET A 172 -37.93 13.70 25.88
C MET A 172 -36.73 14.16 26.70
N THR A 173 -36.98 14.95 27.74
CA THR A 173 -35.95 15.50 28.63
C THR A 173 -35.94 14.73 29.95
N ALA A 174 -34.99 13.81 30.11
CA ALA A 174 -34.81 13.01 31.31
C ALA A 174 -33.75 13.66 32.24
N THR A 175 -34.18 14.48 33.20
CA THR A 175 -33.26 15.28 34.06
C THR A 175 -32.78 14.58 35.34
N ASN A 176 -33.36 13.42 35.68
CA ASN A 176 -32.94 12.63 36.83
C ASN A 176 -31.82 11.65 36.45
N ALA A 177 -30.71 11.66 37.19
CA ALA A 177 -29.56 10.78 36.97
C ALA A 177 -29.87 9.27 37.16
N ALA A 178 -30.99 8.94 37.82
CA ALA A 178 -31.48 7.57 37.96
C ALA A 178 -32.26 7.05 36.74
N ASN A 179 -32.51 7.89 35.72
CA ASN A 179 -33.15 7.45 34.49
C ASN A 179 -32.19 6.54 33.70
N VAL A 180 -32.59 5.29 33.48
CA VAL A 180 -31.80 4.31 32.74
C VAL A 180 -32.52 3.94 31.43
N PHE A 181 -31.85 4.14 30.30
CA PHE A 181 -32.26 3.54 29.03
C PHE A 181 -31.61 2.15 28.89
N ALA A 182 -32.39 1.09 29.11
CA ALA A 182 -31.94 -0.28 28.91
C ALA A 182 -32.45 -0.81 27.55
N GLY A 183 -31.54 -1.21 26.65
CA GLY A 183 -31.89 -1.74 25.33
C GLY A 183 -30.69 -1.75 24.36
N ASN A 184 -30.94 -2.12 23.10
CA ASN A 184 -29.90 -2.17 22.05
C ASN A 184 -29.66 -0.83 21.35
N GLY A 185 -30.41 0.23 21.71
CA GLY A 185 -30.25 1.58 21.15
C GLY A 185 -30.57 1.73 19.66
N PHE A 186 -31.16 0.70 19.01
CA PHE A 186 -31.33 0.60 17.55
C PHE A 186 -32.16 1.73 16.89
N GLY A 187 -32.81 2.60 17.67
CA GLY A 187 -33.59 3.74 17.17
C GLY A 187 -33.10 5.13 17.62
N LEU A 188 -31.98 5.21 18.35
CA LEU A 188 -31.44 6.51 18.78
C LEU A 188 -30.71 7.18 17.61
N THR A 189 -31.37 8.13 16.96
CA THR A 189 -30.78 8.97 15.92
C THR A 189 -30.37 10.32 16.52
N SER A 190 -29.33 10.96 15.96
CA SER A 190 -28.88 12.30 16.36
C SER A 190 -28.33 12.45 17.79
N LEU A 191 -27.76 11.39 18.39
CA LEU A 191 -26.91 11.56 19.58
C LEU A 191 -25.62 12.30 19.18
N SER A 192 -25.36 13.47 19.78
CA SER A 192 -24.07 14.14 19.63
C SER A 192 -22.99 13.35 20.39
N ALA A 193 -21.88 13.05 19.71
CA ALA A 193 -20.72 12.40 20.32
C ALA A 193 -20.20 13.14 21.57
N THR A 194 -20.34 14.46 21.63
CA THR A 194 -19.91 15.29 22.78
C THR A 194 -20.74 15.07 24.05
N ASN A 195 -21.94 14.51 23.93
CA ASN A 195 -22.83 14.25 25.07
C ASN A 195 -22.72 12.81 25.60
N LEU A 196 -21.93 11.96 24.93
CA LEU A 196 -21.58 10.62 25.39
C LEU A 196 -20.39 10.71 26.34
N VAL A 197 -20.65 10.61 27.65
CA VAL A 197 -19.63 10.57 28.70
C VAL A 197 -19.46 9.14 29.23
N GLY A 198 -18.22 8.70 29.49
CA GLY A 198 -17.91 7.37 30.01
C GLY A 198 -16.89 6.60 29.17
N THR A 199 -16.67 5.31 29.50
CA THR A 199 -15.76 4.41 28.78
C THR A 199 -16.55 3.39 27.95
N LEU A 200 -16.22 3.24 26.67
CA LEU A 200 -16.71 2.16 25.81
C LEU A 200 -15.61 1.08 25.69
N PRO A 201 -15.85 -0.18 26.08
CA PRO A 201 -14.85 -1.23 25.90
C PRO A 201 -14.54 -1.47 24.43
N ASP A 202 -13.25 -1.62 24.09
CA ASP A 202 -12.77 -1.82 22.71
C ASP A 202 -13.50 -2.95 21.96
N ALA A 203 -13.84 -4.05 22.66
CA ALA A 203 -14.56 -5.19 22.11
C ALA A 203 -15.96 -4.89 21.55
N ARG A 204 -16.52 -3.71 21.85
CA ARG A 204 -17.84 -3.25 21.36
C ARG A 204 -17.75 -2.37 20.12
N LEU A 205 -16.54 -1.94 19.73
CA LEU A 205 -16.31 -1.18 18.50
C LEU A 205 -16.16 -2.14 17.31
N SER A 206 -16.48 -1.67 16.10
CA SER A 206 -16.35 -2.50 14.91
C SER A 206 -14.87 -2.81 14.63
N PRO A 207 -14.55 -3.93 13.94
CA PRO A 207 -13.18 -4.22 13.50
C PRO A 207 -12.57 -3.15 12.58
N ASN A 208 -13.40 -2.27 12.00
CA ASN A 208 -12.95 -1.17 11.14
C ASN A 208 -12.62 0.11 11.92
N VAL A 209 -12.53 0.07 13.25
CA VAL A 209 -12.04 1.18 14.09
C VAL A 209 -10.58 0.92 14.44
N ALA A 210 -9.71 1.92 14.24
CA ALA A 210 -8.29 1.82 14.58
C ALA A 210 -8.10 1.88 16.11
N PHE A 211 -7.36 0.92 16.68
CA PHE A 211 -6.95 0.92 18.09
C PHE A 211 -5.45 1.26 18.21
N LEU A 212 -5.06 1.98 19.26
CA LEU A 212 -3.69 2.43 19.49
C LEU A 212 -2.70 1.28 19.82
N ASN A 213 -3.22 0.13 20.28
CA ASN A 213 -2.46 -0.93 20.95
C ASN A 213 -2.62 -2.32 20.30
N THR A 214 -3.24 -2.42 19.11
CA THR A 214 -3.41 -3.71 18.40
C THR A 214 -3.26 -3.54 16.90
N ASN A 215 -2.79 -4.59 16.21
CA ASN A 215 -2.76 -4.63 14.75
C ASN A 215 -4.19 -4.57 14.19
N ALA A 216 -4.57 -3.46 13.56
CA ALA A 216 -5.88 -3.31 12.93
C ALA A 216 -5.88 -3.91 11.51
N ASN A 217 -6.81 -4.84 11.25
CA ASN A 217 -7.05 -5.41 9.92
C ASN A 217 -8.40 -4.89 9.39
N PHE A 218 -8.36 -3.88 8.52
CA PHE A 218 -9.56 -3.33 7.89
C PHE A 218 -10.08 -4.27 6.79
N GLN A 219 -11.39 -4.52 6.75
CA GLN A 219 -12.00 -5.40 5.74
C GLN A 219 -12.18 -4.74 4.36
N THR A 220 -12.02 -3.42 4.28
CA THR A 220 -12.23 -2.61 3.06
C THR A 220 -11.15 -1.53 2.92
N ASN A 221 -11.19 -0.77 1.82
CA ASN A 221 -10.22 0.29 1.53
C ASN A 221 -10.23 1.37 2.61
N VAL A 222 -9.05 1.70 3.13
CA VAL A 222 -8.83 2.86 4.00
C VAL A 222 -8.45 4.05 3.13
N ASN A 223 -9.26 5.11 3.14
CA ASN A 223 -9.01 6.33 2.37
C ASN A 223 -8.63 7.46 3.33
N ALA A 224 -7.39 7.95 3.27
CA ALA A 224 -6.91 9.04 4.11
C ALA A 224 -6.08 10.05 3.31
N VAL A 225 -6.19 11.33 3.68
CA VAL A 225 -5.46 12.43 3.02
C VAL A 225 -3.99 12.46 3.43
N LEU A 226 -3.66 11.96 4.63
CA LEU A 226 -2.30 11.88 5.15
C LEU A 226 -2.19 10.71 6.14
N PHE A 227 -1.25 9.79 5.90
CA PHE A 227 -0.79 8.81 6.88
C PHE A 227 0.58 9.23 7.39
N THR A 228 0.79 9.23 8.71
CA THR A 228 2.10 9.48 9.33
C THR A 228 2.55 8.22 10.10
N GLY A 229 3.74 7.68 9.77
CA GLY A 229 4.27 6.42 10.33
C GLY A 229 5.44 5.86 9.49
N SER A 230 6.03 4.73 9.90
CA SER A 230 7.20 4.12 9.21
C SER A 230 6.85 3.31 7.96
N GLY A 231 5.57 3.07 7.68
CA GLY A 231 5.09 2.39 6.46
C GLY A 231 5.45 0.90 6.36
N HIS A 232 6.10 0.32 7.38
CA HIS A 232 6.51 -1.08 7.38
C HIS A 232 5.30 -2.02 7.27
N GLY A 233 5.21 -2.80 6.19
CA GLY A 233 4.13 -3.77 5.94
C GLY A 233 3.02 -3.29 5.00
N LEU A 234 3.08 -2.07 4.47
CA LEU A 234 2.14 -1.62 3.42
C LEU A 234 2.45 -2.32 2.09
N THR A 235 1.59 -3.23 1.67
CA THR A 235 1.61 -3.84 0.33
C THR A 235 0.64 -3.10 -0.60
N ASN A 236 0.91 -3.05 -1.90
CA ASN A 236 0.03 -2.42 -2.91
C ASN A 236 -0.24 -0.91 -2.70
N VAL A 237 0.75 -0.15 -2.23
CA VAL A 237 0.72 1.31 -2.36
C VAL A 237 1.55 1.69 -3.59
N PRO A 238 0.92 2.06 -4.72
CA PRO A 238 1.65 2.49 -5.91
C PRO A 238 2.59 3.66 -5.56
N GLY A 239 3.91 3.43 -5.65
CA GLY A 239 4.94 4.43 -5.36
C GLY A 239 5.58 4.41 -3.97
N ALA A 240 5.12 3.57 -3.02
CA ALA A 240 5.77 3.44 -1.72
C ALA A 240 7.01 2.54 -1.82
N PHE A 241 8.19 3.15 -1.76
CA PHE A 241 9.49 2.50 -1.81
C PHE A 241 10.34 3.05 -0.67
N PHE A 242 10.80 2.20 0.26
CA PHE A 242 11.52 2.66 1.45
C PHE A 242 13.04 2.54 1.28
N TRP A 243 13.79 3.52 1.77
CA TRP A 243 15.26 3.56 1.70
C TRP A 243 15.89 3.26 3.06
N VAL A 244 16.92 2.42 3.07
CA VAL A 244 17.76 2.08 4.23
C VAL A 244 19.17 2.58 3.98
N THR A 245 19.76 3.29 4.93
CA THR A 245 21.17 3.68 4.86
C THR A 245 22.04 2.57 5.45
N VAL A 246 23.12 2.22 4.75
CA VAL A 246 24.00 1.10 5.10
C VAL A 246 25.45 1.55 5.15
N ALA A 247 26.09 1.33 6.29
CA ALA A 247 27.49 1.66 6.55
C ALA A 247 28.21 0.47 7.20
N GLY A 248 29.26 -0.04 6.55
CA GLY A 248 30.26 -0.93 7.15
C GLY A 248 29.98 -2.44 7.19
N THR A 249 28.75 -2.91 7.02
CA THR A 249 28.42 -4.36 7.00
C THR A 249 27.61 -4.78 5.77
N ASN A 250 27.91 -5.93 5.18
CA ASN A 250 27.12 -6.52 4.09
C ASN A 250 25.69 -6.80 4.54
N VAL A 251 24.70 -6.61 3.65
CA VAL A 251 23.28 -6.74 3.98
C VAL A 251 22.56 -7.65 2.99
N GLN A 252 21.68 -8.50 3.51
CA GLN A 252 20.72 -9.26 2.72
C GLN A 252 19.51 -8.38 2.41
N ALA A 253 19.28 -8.09 1.14
CA ALA A 253 18.17 -7.27 0.70
C ALA A 253 16.82 -7.95 0.97
N GLN A 254 15.82 -7.11 1.22
CA GLN A 254 14.39 -7.43 1.26
C GLN A 254 13.71 -6.91 -0.02
N SER A 255 12.60 -7.53 -0.43
CA SER A 255 11.80 -7.11 -1.58
C SER A 255 11.22 -5.71 -1.42
N ASN A 256 11.26 -4.92 -2.50
CA ASN A 256 10.70 -3.56 -2.59
C ASN A 256 11.38 -2.54 -1.67
N VAL A 257 12.72 -2.65 -1.56
CA VAL A 257 13.56 -1.83 -0.67
C VAL A 257 14.75 -1.22 -1.39
N GLY A 258 15.06 0.02 -1.04
CA GLY A 258 16.23 0.77 -1.48
C GLY A 258 17.34 0.79 -0.45
N TYR A 259 18.59 0.77 -0.91
CA TYR A 259 19.77 0.82 -0.05
C TYR A 259 20.68 1.98 -0.45
N ILE A 260 21.02 2.86 0.49
CA ILE A 260 21.98 3.95 0.31
C ILE A 260 23.29 3.53 0.98
N CYS A 261 24.31 3.27 0.17
CA CYS A 261 25.63 2.83 0.61
C CYS A 261 26.54 4.05 0.87
N THR A 262 27.02 4.22 2.10
CA THR A 262 27.77 5.41 2.54
C THR A 262 29.21 5.12 2.97
N ASN A 263 29.76 3.95 2.69
CA ASN A 263 31.12 3.61 3.10
C ASN A 263 32.17 4.14 2.12
N ASP A 264 33.22 4.78 2.65
CA ASP A 264 34.26 5.43 1.83
C ASP A 264 35.49 4.54 1.57
N VAL A 265 35.64 3.45 2.32
CA VAL A 265 36.87 2.62 2.27
C VAL A 265 36.71 1.35 1.43
N THR A 266 35.61 0.62 1.59
CA THR A 266 35.35 -0.63 0.86
C THR A 266 33.92 -0.65 0.32
N PRO A 267 33.69 -1.19 -0.89
CA PRO A 267 32.35 -1.24 -1.47
C PRO A 267 31.40 -2.05 -0.58
N MET A 268 30.20 -1.53 -0.39
CA MET A 268 29.16 -2.20 0.39
C MET A 268 28.49 -3.29 -0.44
N THR A 269 28.40 -4.52 0.06
CA THR A 269 27.70 -5.61 -0.65
C THR A 269 26.27 -5.76 -0.17
N ILE A 270 25.32 -5.66 -1.11
CA ILE A 270 23.90 -5.87 -0.91
C ILE A 270 23.49 -7.13 -1.68
N THR A 271 23.17 -8.23 -0.98
CA THR A 271 22.81 -9.51 -1.61
C THR A 271 21.33 -9.54 -1.92
N LEU A 272 20.94 -9.83 -3.17
CA LEU A 272 19.54 -9.93 -3.61
C LEU A 272 18.74 -10.93 -2.76
N PRO A 273 17.42 -10.73 -2.53
CA PRO A 273 16.65 -11.62 -1.66
C PRO A 273 16.54 -13.04 -2.21
N ALA A 274 16.49 -14.02 -1.32
CA ALA A 274 16.30 -15.42 -1.69
C ALA A 274 14.83 -15.78 -2.00
N SER A 275 13.86 -15.01 -1.48
CA SER A 275 12.41 -15.25 -1.69
C SER A 275 11.80 -14.06 -2.41
N LEU A 276 11.33 -14.28 -3.64
CA LEU A 276 10.92 -13.23 -4.56
C LEU A 276 9.60 -13.57 -5.24
N SER A 277 8.77 -12.55 -5.44
CA SER A 277 7.59 -12.61 -6.31
C SER A 277 7.83 -11.78 -7.57
N ILE A 278 7.31 -12.25 -8.71
CA ILE A 278 7.40 -11.50 -9.98
C ILE A 278 6.85 -10.08 -9.76
N GLY A 279 7.63 -9.08 -10.17
CA GLY A 279 7.32 -7.67 -9.97
C GLY A 279 8.01 -7.02 -8.77
N ASP A 280 8.64 -7.79 -7.89
CA ASP A 280 9.44 -7.23 -6.79
C ASP A 280 10.56 -6.32 -7.33
N THR A 281 10.72 -5.15 -6.72
CA THR A 281 11.72 -4.14 -7.11
C THR A 281 12.83 -3.97 -6.08
N PHE A 282 14.01 -3.53 -6.53
CA PHE A 282 15.20 -3.34 -5.70
C PHE A 282 15.94 -2.10 -6.14
N LYS A 283 16.44 -1.29 -5.20
CA LYS A 283 17.27 -0.13 -5.56
C LYS A 283 18.53 -0.07 -4.72
N VAL A 284 19.60 0.39 -5.32
CA VAL A 284 20.85 0.71 -4.62
C VAL A 284 21.37 2.05 -5.13
N ALA A 285 21.85 2.89 -4.22
CA ALA A 285 22.51 4.15 -4.52
C ALA A 285 23.81 4.26 -3.71
N GLY A 286 24.90 4.71 -4.33
CA GLY A 286 26.19 4.92 -3.68
C GLY A 286 26.46 6.38 -3.43
N ILE A 287 26.71 6.76 -2.17
CA ILE A 287 27.18 8.10 -1.81
C ILE A 287 28.62 8.04 -1.27
N GLY A 288 29.01 6.92 -0.65
CA GLY A 288 30.38 6.72 -0.19
C GLY A 288 31.37 6.51 -1.34
N ASP A 289 32.62 6.94 -1.14
CA ASP A 289 33.70 6.92 -2.14
C ASP A 289 34.00 5.50 -2.67
N ALA A 290 33.78 4.47 -1.85
CA ALA A 290 34.09 3.09 -2.23
C ALA A 290 33.01 2.42 -3.10
N GLY A 291 31.84 3.04 -3.28
CA GLY A 291 30.75 2.51 -4.10
C GLY A 291 29.99 1.33 -3.47
N TRP A 292 29.42 0.48 -4.32
CA TRP A 292 28.54 -0.63 -3.91
C TRP A 292 28.62 -1.84 -4.84
N ILE A 293 28.25 -3.00 -4.31
CA ILE A 293 28.12 -4.29 -4.99
C ILE A 293 26.71 -4.82 -4.76
N ILE A 294 26.05 -5.30 -5.82
CA ILE A 294 24.84 -6.13 -5.72
C ILE A 294 25.25 -7.58 -5.97
N ALA A 295 25.23 -8.39 -4.92
CA ALA A 295 25.54 -9.82 -5.02
C ALA A 295 24.27 -10.64 -5.26
N GLN A 296 24.45 -11.83 -5.84
CA GLN A 296 23.35 -12.73 -6.17
C GLN A 296 23.28 -13.93 -5.23
N THR A 297 22.08 -14.49 -5.11
CA THR A 297 21.85 -15.80 -4.47
C THR A 297 21.89 -16.90 -5.53
N ASN A 298 21.97 -18.17 -5.08
CA ASN A 298 22.01 -19.30 -6.01
C ASN A 298 20.80 -19.32 -6.96
N GLY A 299 21.05 -19.57 -8.24
CA GLY A 299 20.02 -19.60 -9.28
C GLY A 299 19.53 -18.22 -9.76
N GLN A 300 20.14 -17.11 -9.34
CA GLN A 300 19.77 -15.77 -9.80
C GLN A 300 20.66 -15.29 -10.96
N THR A 301 20.11 -14.45 -11.84
CA THR A 301 20.83 -13.78 -12.95
C THR A 301 20.32 -12.34 -13.09
N ILE A 302 21.21 -11.36 -13.24
CA ILE A 302 20.82 -9.97 -13.55
C ILE A 302 21.17 -9.67 -15.00
N PHE A 303 20.18 -9.38 -15.82
CA PHE A 303 20.38 -8.98 -17.21
C PHE A 303 20.78 -7.51 -17.28
N ALA A 304 22.07 -7.24 -17.49
CA ALA A 304 22.65 -5.90 -17.50
C ALA A 304 22.48 -5.13 -18.82
N GLY A 305 21.81 -5.71 -19.81
CA GLY A 305 21.72 -5.20 -21.19
C GLY A 305 21.16 -3.77 -21.34
N ASN A 306 20.46 -3.24 -20.34
CA ASN A 306 19.93 -1.88 -20.27
C ASN A 306 20.55 -1.01 -19.16
N LEU A 307 21.64 -1.46 -18.50
CA LEU A 307 22.53 -0.61 -17.68
C LEU A 307 23.41 0.34 -18.50
N SER A 308 23.24 0.26 -19.82
CA SER A 308 23.52 1.30 -20.80
C SER A 308 22.60 1.04 -21.98
N ARG A 309 22.18 2.07 -22.73
CA ARG A 309 21.33 1.92 -23.95
C ARG A 309 21.96 1.11 -25.10
N SER A 310 23.03 0.36 -24.86
CA SER A 310 23.55 -0.68 -25.74
C SER A 310 24.48 -1.61 -24.96
N ILE A 311 24.37 -2.91 -25.24
CA ILE A 311 25.39 -3.93 -25.01
C ILE A 311 26.73 -3.45 -25.62
N GLY A 312 27.80 -3.38 -24.83
CA GLY A 312 29.17 -3.11 -25.31
C GLY A 312 29.73 -1.67 -25.21
N GLN A 313 29.00 -0.68 -24.67
CA GLN A 313 29.40 0.75 -24.67
C GLN A 313 30.36 1.22 -23.57
N SER A 314 30.69 0.45 -22.53
CA SER A 314 31.50 0.97 -21.40
C SER A 314 32.99 0.62 -21.47
N TRP A 315 33.60 0.78 -22.65
CA TRP A 315 35.07 0.78 -22.77
C TRP A 315 35.62 1.96 -21.96
N LYS A 316 35.99 1.70 -20.71
CA LYS A 316 36.53 2.74 -19.81
C LYS A 316 38.03 2.77 -19.95
N SER A 317 38.55 3.93 -20.34
CA SER A 317 39.99 4.19 -20.26
C SER A 317 40.42 4.23 -18.79
N ASN A 318 41.56 3.59 -18.49
CA ASN A 318 42.22 3.75 -17.19
C ASN A 318 42.93 5.11 -17.01
N GLY A 319 42.88 6.00 -18.01
CA GLY A 319 43.49 7.34 -17.97
C GLY A 319 45.01 7.36 -18.18
N LEU A 320 45.67 6.20 -18.29
CA LEU A 320 47.11 6.09 -18.52
C LEU A 320 47.39 6.12 -20.03
N VAL A 321 47.92 7.25 -20.51
CA VAL A 321 48.32 7.41 -21.91
C VAL A 321 49.76 6.95 -22.10
N LEU A 322 49.95 5.74 -22.63
CA LEU A 322 51.25 5.11 -22.85
C LEU A 322 51.32 4.41 -24.21
N ASN A 323 52.52 4.01 -24.62
CA ASN A 323 52.78 3.22 -25.84
C ASN A 323 52.48 1.73 -25.60
N TRP A 324 51.24 1.40 -25.23
CA TRP A 324 50.86 0.01 -24.96
C TRP A 324 51.08 -0.86 -26.20
N ALA A 325 51.78 -1.98 -26.04
CA ALA A 325 52.16 -2.89 -27.12
C ALA A 325 51.30 -4.16 -27.15
N ALA A 326 50.99 -4.74 -25.98
CA ALA A 326 50.22 -5.98 -25.89
C ALA A 326 49.53 -6.11 -24.52
N ILE A 327 48.54 -6.99 -24.44
CA ILE A 327 47.79 -7.29 -23.22
C ILE A 327 47.43 -8.78 -23.15
N ALA A 328 47.39 -9.34 -21.95
CA ALA A 328 46.95 -10.68 -21.65
C ALA A 328 45.94 -10.69 -20.49
N SER A 329 45.07 -11.69 -20.47
CA SER A 329 44.03 -11.90 -19.47
C SER A 329 44.14 -13.29 -18.83
N SER A 330 43.75 -13.40 -17.56
CA SER A 330 43.37 -14.68 -16.97
C SER A 330 42.05 -15.19 -17.57
N SER A 331 41.75 -16.48 -17.37
CA SER A 331 40.54 -17.12 -17.91
C SER A 331 39.25 -16.52 -17.38
N ASP A 332 39.25 -15.99 -16.16
CA ASP A 332 38.10 -15.30 -15.54
C ASP A 332 38.04 -13.78 -15.85
N GLY A 333 39.05 -13.22 -16.52
CA GLY A 333 39.16 -11.77 -16.75
C GLY A 333 39.53 -10.93 -15.51
N GLY A 334 39.70 -11.56 -14.33
CA GLY A 334 39.96 -10.88 -13.06
C GLY A 334 41.37 -10.30 -12.97
N LYS A 335 42.35 -10.95 -13.60
CA LYS A 335 43.73 -10.48 -13.69
C LYS A 335 44.08 -10.12 -15.13
N LEU A 336 44.65 -8.93 -15.30
CA LEU A 336 45.13 -8.45 -16.59
C LEU A 336 46.60 -8.05 -16.47
N ALA A 337 47.37 -8.25 -17.54
CA ALA A 337 48.75 -7.79 -17.64
C ALA A 337 48.97 -7.14 -19.00
N ALA A 338 49.41 -5.89 -19.02
CA ALA A 338 49.67 -5.12 -20.23
C ALA A 338 51.11 -4.63 -20.25
N VAL A 339 51.70 -4.54 -21.44
CA VAL A 339 53.10 -4.16 -21.61
C VAL A 339 53.23 -2.91 -22.48
N VAL A 340 54.24 -2.09 -22.18
CA VAL A 340 54.47 -0.80 -22.84
C VAL A 340 55.78 -0.84 -23.62
N ASN A 341 55.76 -0.43 -24.89
CA ASN A 341 56.98 -0.24 -25.67
C ASN A 341 57.72 1.02 -25.19
N GLY A 342 58.95 0.85 -24.71
CA GLY A 342 59.72 1.92 -24.07
C GLY A 342 59.25 2.25 -22.65
N GLY A 343 58.56 1.31 -21.98
CA GLY A 343 57.96 1.54 -20.66
C GLY A 343 57.86 0.26 -19.83
N GLN A 344 57.05 0.30 -18.78
CA GLN A 344 56.92 -0.78 -17.79
C GLN A 344 55.85 -1.82 -18.16
N ILE A 345 55.79 -2.90 -17.39
CA ILE A 345 54.63 -3.82 -17.40
C ILE A 345 53.61 -3.29 -16.39
N TYR A 346 52.33 -3.39 -16.67
CA TYR A 346 51.26 -3.03 -15.74
C TYR A 346 50.36 -4.23 -15.47
N THR A 347 50.03 -4.46 -14.20
CA THR A 347 49.16 -5.57 -13.77
C THR A 347 47.92 -5.05 -13.07
N SER A 348 46.78 -5.68 -13.31
CA SER A 348 45.53 -5.48 -12.58
C SER A 348 45.07 -6.79 -11.96
N THR A 349 44.47 -6.73 -10.78
CA THR A 349 43.86 -7.87 -10.06
C THR A 349 42.37 -7.66 -9.80
N ASN A 350 41.78 -6.66 -10.45
CA ASN A 350 40.39 -6.25 -10.26
C ASN A 350 39.73 -5.84 -11.58
N PHE A 351 39.85 -6.71 -12.59
CA PHE A 351 39.17 -6.54 -13.89
C PHE A 351 39.55 -5.22 -14.60
N GLY A 352 40.78 -4.75 -14.42
CA GLY A 352 41.29 -3.53 -15.02
C GLY A 352 40.78 -2.23 -14.38
N SER A 353 40.14 -2.29 -13.21
CA SER A 353 39.70 -1.10 -12.47
C SER A 353 40.89 -0.26 -12.01
N THR A 354 41.93 -0.91 -11.48
CA THR A 354 43.21 -0.27 -11.10
C THR A 354 44.39 -1.03 -11.67
N TRP A 355 45.49 -0.32 -11.93
CA TRP A 355 46.71 -0.86 -12.53
C TRP A 355 47.93 -0.50 -11.69
N THR A 356 48.82 -1.47 -11.49
CA THR A 356 50.10 -1.29 -10.79
C THR A 356 51.25 -1.42 -11.79
N ALA A 357 52.16 -0.44 -11.84
CA ALA A 357 53.38 -0.53 -12.63
C ALA A 357 54.36 -1.56 -12.03
N ARG A 358 55.00 -2.35 -12.89
CA ARG A 358 55.87 -3.50 -12.58
C ARG A 358 57.06 -3.52 -13.55
N ALA A 359 58.11 -4.23 -13.17
CA ALA A 359 59.34 -4.40 -13.96
C ALA A 359 60.02 -3.07 -14.35
N SER A 360 61.19 -3.17 -15.00
CA SER A 360 61.90 -2.02 -15.55
C SER A 360 61.30 -1.55 -16.87
N SER A 361 61.57 -0.29 -17.23
CA SER A 361 61.20 0.24 -18.54
C SER A 361 62.03 -0.40 -19.65
N LEU A 362 61.38 -1.11 -20.57
CA LEU A 362 62.00 -1.85 -21.67
C LEU A 362 61.17 -1.74 -22.95
N ASN A 363 61.68 -2.25 -24.07
CA ASN A 363 60.95 -2.33 -25.33
C ASN A 363 60.05 -3.57 -25.37
N TRP A 364 59.08 -3.65 -24.47
CA TRP A 364 58.17 -4.78 -24.42
C TRP A 364 57.38 -4.91 -25.73
N ALA A 365 57.25 -6.16 -26.20
CA ALA A 365 56.66 -6.51 -27.48
C ALA A 365 55.42 -7.40 -27.33
N ALA A 366 55.47 -8.40 -26.45
CA ALA A 366 54.38 -9.35 -26.27
C ALA A 366 54.26 -9.82 -24.82
N ILE A 367 53.07 -10.25 -24.43
CA ILE A 367 52.81 -10.87 -23.12
C ILE A 367 51.74 -11.95 -23.25
N ALA A 368 51.88 -13.03 -22.47
CA ALA A 368 50.89 -14.09 -22.34
C ALA A 368 50.73 -14.49 -20.87
N SER A 369 49.55 -15.01 -20.56
CA SER A 369 49.15 -15.39 -19.20
C SER A 369 48.72 -16.86 -19.14
N SER A 370 48.99 -17.49 -18.01
CA SER A 370 48.29 -18.71 -17.58
C SER A 370 46.81 -18.41 -17.27
N ALA A 371 45.98 -19.45 -17.22
CA ALA A 371 44.55 -19.37 -16.94
C ALA A 371 44.25 -18.70 -15.59
N SER A 372 45.07 -18.94 -14.56
CA SER A 372 44.93 -18.33 -13.23
C SER A 372 45.57 -16.93 -13.10
N GLY A 373 46.26 -16.46 -14.14
CA GLY A 373 47.03 -15.21 -14.10
C GLY A 373 48.18 -15.20 -13.11
N THR A 374 48.63 -16.36 -12.61
CA THR A 374 49.74 -16.48 -11.64
C THR A 374 51.08 -16.55 -12.33
N LYS A 375 51.17 -17.31 -13.43
CA LYS A 375 52.34 -17.35 -14.30
C LYS A 375 52.14 -16.45 -15.51
N LEU A 376 53.14 -15.62 -15.79
CA LEU A 376 53.17 -14.72 -16.94
C LEU A 376 54.49 -14.91 -17.70
N VAL A 377 54.44 -14.71 -19.01
CA VAL A 377 55.62 -14.62 -19.89
C VAL A 377 55.51 -13.34 -20.71
N ALA A 378 56.59 -12.56 -20.76
CA ALA A 378 56.67 -11.34 -21.55
C ALA A 378 57.96 -11.36 -22.39
N ALA A 379 57.92 -10.74 -23.55
CA ALA A 379 59.05 -10.63 -24.45
C ALA A 379 59.39 -9.16 -24.70
N GLU A 380 60.68 -8.84 -24.63
CA GLU A 380 61.26 -7.62 -25.16
C GLU A 380 61.84 -7.89 -26.55
N GLY A 381 61.56 -7.02 -27.52
CA GLY A 381 62.06 -7.23 -28.88
C GLY A 381 61.33 -6.44 -29.95
N TYR A 382 61.04 -7.12 -31.06
CA TYR A 382 60.44 -6.54 -32.25
C TYR A 382 58.98 -6.15 -31.99
N THR A 383 58.66 -4.91 -32.34
CA THR A 383 57.28 -4.48 -32.56
C THR A 383 57.19 -3.80 -33.92
N VAL A 384 55.97 -3.63 -34.43
CA VAL A 384 55.74 -2.82 -35.64
C VAL A 384 56.16 -1.35 -35.47
N TYR A 385 56.36 -0.89 -34.23
CA TYR A 385 56.78 0.47 -33.87
C TYR A 385 58.30 0.58 -33.65
N ASN A 386 58.95 -0.54 -33.31
CA ASN A 386 60.38 -0.64 -33.06
C ASN A 386 60.94 -1.89 -33.74
N ALA A 387 61.20 -1.77 -35.05
CA ALA A 387 61.66 -2.88 -35.88
C ALA A 387 63.09 -3.36 -35.57
N ALA A 388 63.90 -2.52 -34.92
CA ALA A 388 65.27 -2.85 -34.49
C ALA A 388 65.33 -3.37 -33.04
N GLY A 389 64.18 -3.53 -32.38
CA GLY A 389 64.10 -3.97 -30.99
C GLY A 389 64.68 -5.36 -30.78
N SER A 390 65.51 -5.51 -29.75
CA SER A 390 66.01 -6.80 -29.29
C SER A 390 66.03 -6.81 -27.77
N GLY A 391 65.86 -7.99 -27.19
CA GLY A 391 65.85 -8.16 -25.75
C GLY A 391 65.56 -9.58 -25.33
N PHE A 392 65.21 -9.75 -24.07
CA PHE A 392 65.06 -11.06 -23.44
C PHE A 392 63.59 -11.51 -23.36
N ILE A 393 63.39 -12.81 -23.13
CA ILE A 393 62.14 -13.32 -22.56
C ILE A 393 62.22 -13.19 -21.04
N TYR A 394 61.13 -12.76 -20.42
CA TYR A 394 60.97 -12.65 -18.99
C TYR A 394 59.79 -13.49 -18.52
N THR A 395 59.92 -14.13 -17.36
CA THR A 395 58.85 -14.92 -16.74
C THR A 395 58.57 -14.43 -15.33
N SER A 396 57.31 -14.50 -14.91
CA SER A 396 56.86 -14.29 -13.54
C SER A 396 56.04 -15.49 -13.07
N THR A 397 56.13 -15.82 -11.78
CA THR A 397 55.34 -16.87 -11.11
C THR A 397 54.43 -16.32 -10.00
N ASP A 398 54.38 -15.00 -9.86
CA ASP A 398 53.71 -14.28 -8.76
C ASP A 398 52.81 -13.15 -9.29
N SER A 399 52.09 -13.43 -10.39
CA SER A 399 51.17 -12.47 -11.04
C SER A 399 51.85 -11.15 -11.44
N GLY A 400 53.11 -11.20 -11.84
CA GLY A 400 53.87 -10.06 -12.37
C GLY A 400 54.52 -9.17 -11.31
N ALA A 401 54.55 -9.59 -10.04
CA ALA A 401 55.24 -8.84 -8.99
C ALA A 401 56.76 -8.87 -9.18
N ASN A 402 57.32 -10.03 -9.52
CA ASN A 402 58.73 -10.21 -9.86
C ASN A 402 58.91 -10.85 -11.24
N TRP A 403 59.97 -10.45 -11.95
CA TRP A 403 60.30 -10.91 -13.29
C TRP A 403 61.73 -11.40 -13.37
N THR A 404 61.94 -12.54 -14.03
CA THR A 404 63.27 -13.13 -14.27
C THR A 404 63.55 -13.17 -15.76
N ALA A 405 64.66 -12.58 -16.20
CA ALA A 405 65.16 -12.72 -17.57
C ALA A 405 65.61 -14.17 -17.81
N ARG A 406 65.26 -14.73 -18.97
CA ARG A 406 65.49 -16.16 -19.29
C ARG A 406 66.45 -16.36 -20.46
N ASN A 407 65.98 -16.25 -21.69
CA ASN A 407 66.67 -16.72 -22.89
C ASN A 407 67.76 -15.74 -23.39
N MET A 408 68.09 -15.74 -24.68
CA MET A 408 69.02 -14.78 -25.29
C MET A 408 68.36 -13.45 -25.69
N SER A 409 69.20 -12.43 -25.91
CA SER A 409 68.78 -11.13 -26.43
C SER A 409 68.63 -11.17 -27.95
N VAL A 410 67.39 -11.21 -28.44
CA VAL A 410 67.04 -11.26 -29.87
C VAL A 410 65.74 -10.51 -30.14
N ALA A 411 65.35 -10.39 -31.41
CA ALA A 411 64.13 -9.71 -31.85
C ALA A 411 62.86 -10.56 -31.59
N TRP A 412 62.56 -10.87 -30.32
CA TRP A 412 61.33 -11.58 -29.94
C TRP A 412 60.10 -10.79 -30.36
N SER A 413 59.10 -11.47 -30.93
CA SER A 413 57.90 -10.83 -31.51
C SER A 413 56.59 -11.31 -30.91
N GLY A 414 56.54 -12.54 -30.40
CA GLY A 414 55.32 -13.15 -29.90
C GLY A 414 55.62 -14.19 -28.82
N VAL A 415 54.69 -14.33 -27.88
CA VAL A 415 54.71 -15.36 -26.84
C VAL A 415 53.31 -15.91 -26.64
N ALA A 416 53.20 -17.20 -26.33
CA ALA A 416 51.96 -17.83 -25.88
C ALA A 416 52.22 -18.83 -24.76
N SER A 417 51.20 -19.07 -23.95
CA SER A 417 51.26 -19.93 -22.77
C SER A 417 50.14 -20.97 -22.81
N SER A 418 50.43 -22.16 -22.29
CA SER A 418 49.43 -23.11 -21.82
C SER A 418 48.68 -22.57 -20.59
N ALA A 419 47.52 -23.14 -20.29
CA ALA A 419 46.64 -22.73 -19.20
C ALA A 419 47.30 -22.87 -17.81
N ASP A 420 48.15 -23.88 -17.60
CA ASP A 420 48.91 -24.08 -16.36
C ASP A 420 50.25 -23.31 -16.33
N GLY A 421 50.60 -22.65 -17.45
CA GLY A 421 51.85 -21.94 -17.65
C GLY A 421 53.11 -22.82 -17.62
N ALA A 422 52.98 -24.15 -17.76
CA ALA A 422 54.12 -25.07 -17.80
C ALA A 422 54.78 -25.06 -19.18
N LYS A 423 53.97 -25.11 -20.24
CA LYS A 423 54.44 -25.00 -21.63
C LYS A 423 54.33 -23.57 -22.14
N LEU A 424 55.39 -23.06 -22.72
CA LEU A 424 55.47 -21.73 -23.34
C LEU A 424 56.01 -21.86 -24.76
N VAL A 425 55.61 -20.95 -25.64
CA VAL A 425 56.18 -20.80 -26.99
C VAL A 425 56.49 -19.34 -27.25
N ALA A 426 57.59 -19.07 -27.96
CA ALA A 426 58.03 -17.74 -28.32
C ALA A 426 58.55 -17.71 -29.76
N THR A 427 58.37 -16.58 -30.44
CA THR A 427 58.76 -16.38 -31.85
C THR A 427 59.74 -15.21 -32.00
N ILE A 428 60.62 -15.29 -33.00
CA ILE A 428 61.58 -14.25 -33.35
C ILE A 428 61.28 -13.73 -34.76
N HIS A 429 61.17 -12.41 -34.91
CA HIS A 429 60.91 -11.75 -36.19
C HIS A 429 62.22 -11.33 -36.87
N ASN A 430 62.91 -12.28 -37.52
CA ASN A 430 64.16 -12.01 -38.24
C ASN A 430 64.43 -13.02 -39.37
N ASN A 431 64.85 -12.55 -40.55
CA ASN A 431 65.09 -13.42 -41.71
C ASN A 431 66.37 -14.27 -41.61
N SER A 432 67.38 -13.82 -40.86
CA SER A 432 68.68 -14.49 -40.78
C SER A 432 68.82 -15.36 -39.53
N ASN A 433 68.18 -14.98 -38.42
CA ASN A 433 68.26 -15.70 -37.14
C ASN A 433 66.90 -15.88 -36.45
N GLY A 434 65.79 -15.75 -37.18
CA GLY A 434 64.46 -16.02 -36.67
C GLY A 434 64.29 -17.46 -36.21
N GLY A 435 63.20 -17.74 -35.49
CA GLY A 435 62.88 -19.09 -35.08
C GLY A 435 61.72 -19.14 -34.09
N ILE A 436 61.29 -20.37 -33.85
CA ILE A 436 60.32 -20.71 -32.80
C ILE A 436 61.08 -21.39 -31.66
N TYR A 437 60.81 -20.98 -30.43
CA TYR A 437 61.35 -21.59 -29.22
C TYR A 437 60.22 -22.08 -28.34
N THR A 438 60.39 -23.25 -27.72
CA THR A 438 59.42 -23.80 -26.76
C THR A 438 60.07 -24.10 -25.43
N SER A 439 59.30 -23.96 -24.36
CA SER A 439 59.65 -24.41 -23.01
C SER A 439 58.59 -25.38 -22.50
N ILE A 440 59.00 -26.35 -21.68
CA ILE A 440 58.12 -27.28 -20.96
C ILE A 440 58.19 -27.12 -19.44
N ASN A 441 58.96 -26.14 -18.95
CA ASN A 441 59.26 -25.93 -17.53
C ASN A 441 59.12 -24.46 -17.14
N SER A 442 58.02 -23.84 -17.58
CA SER A 442 57.65 -22.45 -17.28
C SER A 442 58.74 -21.44 -17.65
N GLY A 443 59.43 -21.67 -18.77
CA GLY A 443 60.42 -20.74 -19.34
C GLY A 443 61.80 -20.82 -18.70
N THR A 444 62.06 -21.80 -17.82
CA THR A 444 63.40 -21.99 -17.23
C THR A 444 64.40 -22.43 -18.30
N ASN A 445 64.01 -23.35 -19.18
CA ASN A 445 64.79 -23.79 -20.35
C ASN A 445 63.98 -23.61 -21.62
N TRP A 446 64.67 -23.32 -22.73
CA TRP A 446 64.08 -23.13 -24.06
C TRP A 446 64.79 -23.99 -25.10
N THR A 447 64.00 -24.55 -26.03
CA THR A 447 64.49 -25.38 -27.15
C THR A 447 64.08 -24.74 -28.47
N ALA A 448 65.03 -24.53 -29.38
CA ALA A 448 64.77 -24.07 -30.75
C ALA A 448 64.04 -25.16 -31.57
N ARG A 449 63.05 -24.78 -32.38
CA ARG A 449 62.14 -25.71 -33.06
C ARG A 449 62.06 -25.57 -34.58
N ASP A 450 62.05 -24.35 -35.10
CA ASP A 450 61.85 -24.10 -36.54
C ASP A 450 62.84 -23.06 -37.06
N SER A 451 63.08 -23.07 -38.37
CA SER A 451 64.05 -22.25 -39.10
C SER A 451 63.68 -20.76 -39.16
N ALA A 452 64.67 -19.95 -39.56
CA ALA A 452 64.58 -18.51 -39.65
C ALA A 452 63.51 -18.04 -40.66
N ARG A 453 62.57 -17.24 -40.15
CA ARG A 453 61.50 -16.53 -40.86
C ARG A 453 61.14 -15.29 -40.05
N LEU A 454 60.40 -14.37 -40.66
CA LEU A 454 59.77 -13.25 -39.96
C LEU A 454 58.54 -13.71 -39.17
N TRP A 455 58.74 -14.54 -38.15
CA TRP A 455 57.63 -15.02 -37.31
C TRP A 455 56.97 -13.83 -36.61
N SER A 456 55.68 -13.61 -36.88
CA SER A 456 54.95 -12.41 -36.47
C SER A 456 54.11 -12.62 -35.21
N ALA A 457 53.44 -13.77 -35.08
CA ALA A 457 52.61 -14.08 -33.91
C ALA A 457 52.54 -15.59 -33.66
N VAL A 458 52.14 -15.97 -32.44
CA VAL A 458 51.94 -17.36 -32.03
C VAL A 458 50.79 -17.48 -31.03
N ALA A 459 50.04 -18.56 -31.11
CA ALA A 459 49.02 -18.94 -30.13
C ALA A 459 49.12 -20.43 -29.77
N SER A 460 48.54 -20.80 -28.62
CA SER A 460 48.61 -22.13 -28.02
C SER A 460 47.24 -22.60 -27.57
N SER A 461 46.98 -23.90 -27.66
CA SER A 461 45.91 -24.56 -26.90
C SER A 461 46.22 -24.54 -25.40
N ALA A 462 45.20 -24.77 -24.57
CA ALA A 462 45.28 -24.76 -23.12
C ALA A 462 46.25 -25.82 -22.56
N ASP A 463 46.37 -26.97 -23.21
CA ASP A 463 47.32 -28.05 -22.85
C ASP A 463 48.72 -27.87 -23.50
N GLY A 464 48.88 -26.84 -24.33
CA GLY A 464 50.08 -26.53 -25.11
C GLY A 464 50.50 -27.60 -26.11
N THR A 465 49.60 -28.51 -26.51
CA THR A 465 49.91 -29.56 -27.51
C THR A 465 49.74 -29.05 -28.94
N LYS A 466 48.71 -28.24 -29.19
CA LYS A 466 48.46 -27.59 -30.48
C LYS A 466 48.95 -26.16 -30.46
N LEU A 467 49.77 -25.80 -31.44
CA LEU A 467 50.30 -24.46 -31.60
C LEU A 467 50.02 -23.96 -33.02
N VAL A 468 49.85 -22.65 -33.16
CA VAL A 468 49.76 -21.98 -34.46
C VAL A 468 50.67 -20.77 -34.46
N ALA A 469 51.42 -20.57 -35.54
CA ALA A 469 52.33 -19.44 -35.71
C ALA A 469 52.17 -18.87 -37.11
N THR A 470 52.35 -17.56 -37.23
CA THR A 470 52.22 -16.81 -38.48
C THR A 470 53.52 -16.13 -38.88
N VAL A 471 53.69 -15.89 -40.17
CA VAL A 471 54.91 -15.27 -40.73
C VAL A 471 54.52 -14.02 -41.52
N ASP A 472 55.19 -12.88 -41.26
CA ASP A 472 55.06 -11.69 -42.09
C ASP A 472 55.70 -11.93 -43.47
N GLY A 473 54.92 -11.77 -44.55
CA GLY A 473 55.31 -12.12 -45.91
C GLY A 473 55.35 -13.63 -46.18
N GLY A 474 54.71 -14.45 -45.34
CA GLY A 474 54.73 -15.92 -45.44
C GLY A 474 53.37 -16.58 -45.20
N GLY A 475 53.41 -17.80 -44.67
CA GLY A 475 52.22 -18.63 -44.40
C GLY A 475 51.91 -18.79 -42.90
N ILE A 476 50.85 -19.54 -42.63
CA ILE A 476 50.48 -20.02 -41.30
C ILE A 476 51.05 -21.42 -41.12
N TYR A 477 51.61 -21.70 -39.94
CA TYR A 477 52.15 -23.00 -39.56
C TYR A 477 51.42 -23.52 -38.32
N THR A 478 51.14 -24.83 -38.27
CA THR A 478 50.60 -25.47 -37.07
C THR A 478 51.46 -26.63 -36.59
N SER A 479 51.41 -26.86 -35.28
CA SER A 479 52.01 -28.01 -34.61
C SER A 479 50.93 -28.72 -33.81
N ILE A 480 51.02 -30.06 -33.72
CA ILE A 480 50.15 -30.90 -32.89
C ILE A 480 50.92 -31.64 -31.78
N ASN A 481 52.22 -31.34 -31.64
CA ASN A 481 53.13 -32.05 -30.74
C ASN A 481 54.00 -31.08 -29.94
N SER A 482 53.36 -30.04 -29.39
CA SER A 482 53.99 -29.00 -28.56
C SER A 482 55.19 -28.31 -29.23
N GLY A 483 55.08 -28.07 -30.55
CA GLY A 483 56.08 -27.34 -31.32
C GLY A 483 57.27 -28.17 -31.80
N THR A 484 57.26 -29.49 -31.63
CA THR A 484 58.37 -30.34 -32.08
C THR A 484 58.46 -30.40 -33.61
N ASN A 485 57.30 -30.48 -34.29
CA ASN A 485 57.19 -30.39 -35.75
C ASN A 485 56.17 -29.31 -36.12
N TRP A 486 56.41 -28.64 -37.25
CA TRP A 486 55.54 -27.59 -37.79
C TRP A 486 55.18 -27.89 -39.24
N LEU A 487 53.91 -27.74 -39.57
CA LEU A 487 53.38 -27.93 -40.91
C LEU A 487 52.82 -26.62 -41.44
N GLN A 488 53.26 -26.19 -42.62
CA GLN A 488 52.69 -25.05 -43.32
C GLN A 488 51.28 -25.37 -43.82
N ARG A 489 50.32 -24.47 -43.55
CA ARG A 489 48.89 -24.66 -43.84
C ARG A 489 48.36 -23.77 -44.95
N THR A 490 49.00 -22.64 -45.20
CA THR A 490 48.60 -21.70 -46.26
C THR A 490 49.73 -21.53 -47.28
N ASN A 491 49.33 -21.42 -48.55
CA ASN A 491 50.20 -21.15 -49.68
C ASN A 491 50.10 -19.67 -50.07
N GLY A 492 51.21 -19.07 -50.49
CA GLY A 492 51.29 -17.65 -50.86
C GLY A 492 51.77 -16.75 -49.72
N ALA A 493 52.42 -15.65 -50.09
CA ALA A 493 52.95 -14.66 -49.15
C ALA A 493 51.84 -13.70 -48.72
N SER A 494 51.45 -13.76 -47.45
CA SER A 494 50.59 -12.75 -46.83
C SER A 494 51.31 -12.14 -45.63
N SER A 495 51.10 -10.85 -45.39
CA SER A 495 51.60 -10.18 -44.20
C SER A 495 50.68 -10.44 -43.01
N TRP A 496 50.83 -11.62 -42.40
CA TRP A 496 50.07 -12.02 -41.22
C TRP A 496 50.51 -11.24 -39.99
N THR A 497 49.55 -10.73 -39.21
CA THR A 497 49.82 -9.84 -38.07
C THR A 497 49.52 -10.44 -36.71
N SER A 498 48.47 -11.25 -36.59
CA SER A 498 48.03 -11.80 -35.31
C SER A 498 47.34 -13.14 -35.51
N VAL A 499 47.37 -13.98 -34.46
CA VAL A 499 46.65 -15.25 -34.41
C VAL A 499 46.16 -15.53 -32.98
N ALA A 500 44.97 -16.12 -32.85
CA ALA A 500 44.45 -16.62 -31.58
C ALA A 500 43.85 -18.03 -31.75
N SER A 501 43.81 -18.77 -30.64
CA SER A 501 43.36 -20.16 -30.58
C SER A 501 42.30 -20.32 -29.48
N SER A 502 41.32 -21.16 -29.75
CA SER A 502 40.47 -21.79 -28.72
C SER A 502 41.31 -22.69 -27.80
N SER A 503 40.76 -23.02 -26.63
CA SER A 503 41.45 -23.81 -25.60
C SER A 503 41.78 -25.24 -26.05
N ASP A 504 40.97 -25.85 -26.91
CA ASP A 504 41.24 -27.18 -27.47
C ASP A 504 42.04 -27.14 -28.80
N GLY A 505 42.36 -25.92 -29.26
CA GLY A 505 43.06 -25.65 -30.51
C GLY A 505 42.33 -26.11 -31.77
N THR A 506 41.01 -26.32 -31.71
CA THR A 506 40.21 -26.74 -32.87
C THR A 506 39.73 -25.56 -33.71
N ARG A 507 39.49 -24.42 -33.07
CA ARG A 507 39.11 -23.17 -33.73
C ARG A 507 40.21 -22.13 -33.63
N LEU A 508 40.59 -21.55 -34.76
CA LEU A 508 41.65 -20.55 -34.87
C LEU A 508 41.15 -19.33 -35.65
N ILE A 509 41.71 -18.17 -35.33
CA ILE A 509 41.52 -16.92 -36.07
C ILE A 509 42.88 -16.29 -36.36
N ALA A 510 43.08 -15.80 -37.58
CA ALA A 510 44.30 -15.11 -38.00
C ALA A 510 43.98 -13.90 -38.86
N THR A 511 44.86 -12.90 -38.83
CA THR A 511 44.63 -11.63 -39.53
C THR A 511 45.83 -11.15 -40.33
N THR A 512 45.59 -10.29 -41.31
CA THR A 512 46.64 -9.71 -42.16
C THR A 512 46.67 -8.17 -42.11
N THR A 513 47.75 -7.57 -42.61
CA THR A 513 47.91 -6.10 -42.70
C THR A 513 46.91 -5.42 -43.65
N ALA A 514 46.26 -6.17 -44.54
CA ALA A 514 45.26 -5.67 -45.48
C ALA A 514 43.82 -5.87 -44.97
N ALA A 515 43.62 -5.77 -43.66
CA ALA A 515 42.34 -6.00 -43.00
C ALA A 515 41.70 -7.39 -43.26
N GLY A 516 42.46 -8.41 -43.67
CA GLY A 516 41.93 -9.76 -43.90
C GLY A 516 41.71 -10.51 -42.59
N ILE A 517 40.54 -11.12 -42.42
CA ILE A 517 40.20 -12.02 -41.30
C ILE A 517 40.03 -13.43 -41.85
N PHE A 518 40.72 -14.40 -41.27
CA PHE A 518 40.66 -15.81 -41.66
C PHE A 518 40.33 -16.68 -40.45
N ILE A 519 39.46 -17.66 -40.63
CA ILE A 519 39.01 -18.56 -39.57
C ILE A 519 39.27 -19.99 -39.99
N SER A 520 39.75 -20.80 -39.05
CA SER A 520 39.88 -22.24 -39.22
C SER A 520 39.00 -22.96 -38.20
N PRO A 521 38.04 -23.79 -38.65
CA PRO A 521 37.22 -24.62 -37.77
C PRO A 521 37.83 -26.01 -37.50
N ASP A 522 39.03 -26.31 -38.02
CA ASP A 522 39.59 -27.67 -38.10
C ASP A 522 41.07 -27.75 -37.69
N SER A 523 41.46 -27.03 -36.64
CA SER A 523 42.84 -26.98 -36.11
C SER A 523 43.88 -26.49 -37.13
N GLY A 524 43.48 -25.57 -38.00
CA GLY A 524 44.34 -24.94 -39.01
C GLY A 524 44.53 -25.74 -40.29
N VAL A 525 43.73 -26.80 -40.54
CA VAL A 525 43.83 -27.58 -41.78
C VAL A 525 43.30 -26.75 -42.96
N THR A 526 42.15 -26.10 -42.78
CA THR A 526 41.57 -25.17 -43.74
C THR A 526 41.42 -23.78 -43.12
N TRP A 527 41.54 -22.74 -43.96
CA TRP A 527 41.40 -21.35 -43.57
C TRP A 527 40.40 -20.66 -44.50
N ILE A 528 39.32 -20.18 -43.93
CA ILE A 528 38.19 -19.58 -44.64
C ILE A 528 38.27 -18.05 -44.48
N PRO A 529 38.47 -17.28 -45.56
CA PRO A 529 38.43 -15.82 -45.51
C PRO A 529 37.02 -15.35 -45.13
N GLN A 530 36.93 -14.36 -44.25
CA GLN A 530 35.69 -13.72 -43.85
C GLN A 530 35.52 -12.36 -44.54
N ASN A 531 34.27 -11.91 -44.66
CA ASN A 531 33.98 -10.55 -45.10
C ASN A 531 34.50 -9.56 -44.04
N SER A 532 35.58 -8.86 -44.36
CA SER A 532 36.15 -7.87 -43.43
C SER A 532 35.17 -6.70 -43.25
N PRO A 533 34.86 -6.31 -42.00
CA PRO A 533 34.00 -5.16 -41.74
C PRO A 533 34.73 -3.81 -41.96
N VAL A 534 36.00 -3.83 -42.37
CA VAL A 534 36.84 -2.66 -42.61
C VAL A 534 37.29 -2.62 -44.07
N THR A 535 37.16 -1.46 -44.71
CA THR A 535 37.61 -1.22 -46.09
C THR A 535 38.87 -0.34 -46.09
N GLY A 536 39.89 -0.73 -46.85
CA GLY A 536 41.16 0.00 -46.99
C GLY A 536 42.38 -0.70 -46.36
N SER A 537 43.58 -0.14 -46.58
CA SER A 537 44.83 -0.61 -45.96
C SER A 537 44.84 -0.25 -44.47
N SER A 538 44.08 -0.99 -43.67
CA SER A 538 44.10 -0.88 -42.20
C SER A 538 44.90 -2.04 -41.65
N ARG A 539 45.99 -1.74 -40.94
CA ARG A 539 46.75 -2.77 -40.22
C ARG A 539 45.87 -3.36 -39.09
N ILE A 540 45.57 -4.65 -39.17
CA ILE A 540 44.94 -5.35 -38.04
C ILE A 540 45.96 -5.49 -36.93
N ALA A 541 45.61 -5.01 -35.75
CA ALA A 541 46.53 -4.94 -34.62
C ALA A 541 46.56 -6.25 -33.83
N SER A 542 45.40 -6.82 -33.48
CA SER A 542 45.36 -7.97 -32.58
C SER A 542 44.01 -8.69 -32.66
N VAL A 543 44.03 -9.99 -32.39
CA VAL A 543 42.82 -10.82 -32.26
C VAL A 543 42.77 -11.55 -30.93
N ALA A 544 41.56 -11.82 -30.45
CA ALA A 544 41.31 -12.63 -29.26
C ALA A 544 40.20 -13.66 -29.53
N SER A 545 40.26 -14.78 -28.81
CA SER A 545 39.29 -15.86 -28.88
C SER A 545 38.88 -16.29 -27.48
N SER A 546 37.61 -16.67 -27.33
CA SER A 546 37.11 -17.41 -26.18
C SER A 546 37.62 -18.86 -26.20
N ALA A 547 37.54 -19.55 -25.06
CA ALA A 547 38.01 -20.91 -24.88
C ALA A 547 37.31 -21.92 -25.81
N ASP A 548 36.02 -21.73 -26.10
CA ASP A 548 35.25 -22.56 -27.03
C ASP A 548 35.37 -22.12 -28.50
N GLY A 549 36.01 -20.96 -28.76
CA GLY A 549 36.13 -20.36 -30.08
C GLY A 549 34.79 -19.94 -30.71
N ALA A 550 33.72 -19.78 -29.93
CA ALA A 550 32.44 -19.27 -30.40
C ALA A 550 32.42 -17.74 -30.43
N ARG A 551 33.07 -17.10 -29.45
CA ARG A 551 33.25 -15.64 -29.39
C ARG A 551 34.64 -15.23 -29.84
N LEU A 552 34.72 -14.27 -30.75
CA LEU A 552 35.96 -13.75 -31.32
C LEU A 552 35.94 -12.22 -31.25
N ALA A 553 37.11 -11.61 -31.12
CA ALA A 553 37.26 -10.16 -31.18
C ALA A 553 38.47 -9.78 -32.04
N VAL A 554 38.31 -8.71 -32.82
CA VAL A 554 39.36 -8.15 -33.69
C VAL A 554 39.47 -6.66 -33.40
N ALA A 555 40.68 -6.21 -33.09
CA ALA A 555 41.01 -4.81 -32.89
C ALA A 555 41.89 -4.31 -34.04
N PHE A 556 41.52 -3.17 -34.62
CA PHE A 556 42.19 -2.57 -35.77
C PHE A 556 43.04 -1.36 -35.35
N GLY A 557 44.23 -1.20 -35.93
CA GLY A 557 45.09 -0.05 -35.66
C GLY A 557 45.90 0.35 -36.87
N ASP A 558 45.65 1.55 -37.43
CA ASP A 558 46.56 2.21 -38.38
C ASP A 558 46.83 3.68 -37.96
N VAL A 559 48.05 4.17 -38.11
CA VAL A 559 48.41 5.59 -37.82
C VAL A 559 47.66 6.59 -38.72
N SER A 560 47.12 6.12 -39.85
CA SER A 560 46.40 6.93 -40.84
C SER A 560 44.87 6.81 -40.77
N ILE A 561 44.33 5.86 -40.00
CA ILE A 561 42.88 5.59 -39.91
C ILE A 561 42.50 5.33 -38.45
N THR A 562 41.47 5.99 -37.95
CA THR A 562 40.90 5.64 -36.63
C THR A 562 40.30 4.23 -36.65
N GLY A 563 40.83 3.31 -35.83
CA GLY A 563 40.40 1.92 -35.75
C GLY A 563 39.22 1.68 -34.80
N ASN A 564 38.55 0.54 -34.98
CA ASN A 564 37.44 0.06 -34.15
C ASN A 564 37.77 -1.34 -33.60
N VAL A 565 36.93 -1.82 -32.69
CA VAL A 565 36.90 -3.21 -32.24
C VAL A 565 35.61 -3.86 -32.72
N TYR A 566 35.72 -5.04 -33.32
CA TYR A 566 34.60 -5.83 -33.82
C TYR A 566 34.54 -7.15 -33.07
N GLY A 567 33.32 -7.59 -32.78
CA GLY A 567 33.06 -8.86 -32.12
C GLY A 567 32.33 -9.81 -33.04
N SER A 568 32.49 -11.10 -32.79
CA SER A 568 31.63 -12.13 -33.32
C SER A 568 31.18 -13.03 -32.17
N SER A 569 29.90 -13.41 -32.19
CA SER A 569 29.32 -14.40 -31.28
C SER A 569 28.92 -15.70 -31.97
N ASP A 570 29.26 -15.84 -33.25
CA ASP A 570 28.86 -16.93 -34.14
C ASP A 570 30.06 -17.57 -34.84
N ALA A 571 31.20 -17.63 -34.15
CA ALA A 571 32.46 -18.18 -34.65
C ALA A 571 32.97 -17.49 -35.93
N GLY A 572 32.66 -16.20 -36.05
CA GLY A 572 33.12 -15.27 -37.07
C GLY A 572 32.34 -15.29 -38.39
N ALA A 573 31.11 -15.83 -38.38
CA ALA A 573 30.19 -15.69 -39.50
C ALA A 573 29.69 -14.24 -39.65
N THR A 574 29.51 -13.52 -38.54
CA THR A 574 29.18 -12.09 -38.54
C THR A 574 30.11 -11.29 -37.61
N TRP A 575 30.32 -10.02 -37.98
CA TRP A 575 31.26 -9.11 -37.30
C TRP A 575 30.61 -7.76 -36.97
N PRO A 576 29.64 -7.70 -36.04
CA PRO A 576 29.15 -6.43 -35.54
C PRO A 576 30.26 -5.61 -34.87
N GLN A 577 30.27 -4.30 -35.14
CA GLN A 577 31.12 -3.37 -34.41
C GLN A 577 30.65 -3.27 -32.95
N PHE A 578 31.57 -3.29 -31.99
CA PHE A 578 31.22 -2.97 -30.61
C PHE A 578 30.86 -1.48 -30.51
N ALA A 579 29.66 -1.20 -29.99
CA ALA A 579 29.18 0.17 -29.80
C ALA A 579 30.01 0.91 -28.73
N GLY A 580 30.18 2.22 -28.84
CA GLY A 580 30.89 3.04 -27.82
C GLY A 580 32.41 2.88 -27.75
N VAL A 581 32.99 2.04 -28.60
CA VAL A 581 34.45 1.93 -28.77
C VAL A 581 35.01 3.24 -29.31
N PRO A 582 35.99 3.86 -28.63
CA PRO A 582 36.68 5.02 -29.17
C PRO A 582 37.37 4.69 -30.49
N LYS A 583 37.23 5.61 -31.44
CA LYS A 583 37.94 5.58 -32.71
C LYS A 583 39.41 5.94 -32.47
N THR A 584 40.25 4.93 -32.31
CA THR A 584 41.64 5.10 -31.87
C THR A 584 42.56 4.02 -32.45
N PHE A 585 43.84 4.09 -32.11
CA PHE A 585 44.89 3.22 -32.62
C PHE A 585 45.10 2.00 -31.70
N TRP A 586 44.23 0.99 -31.85
CA TRP A 586 44.31 -0.21 -31.04
C TRP A 586 45.60 -0.98 -31.32
N SER A 587 46.25 -1.50 -30.28
CA SER A 587 47.53 -2.22 -30.36
C SER A 587 47.46 -3.66 -29.87
N GLY A 588 46.51 -3.98 -28.98
CA GLY A 588 46.36 -5.30 -28.39
C GLY A 588 44.93 -5.54 -27.93
N ILE A 589 44.47 -6.79 -27.97
CA ILE A 589 43.21 -7.21 -27.36
C ILE A 589 43.36 -8.59 -26.73
N ALA A 590 42.79 -8.77 -25.55
CA ALA A 590 42.71 -10.03 -24.82
C ALA A 590 41.26 -10.30 -24.40
N SER A 591 40.95 -11.58 -24.18
CA SER A 591 39.62 -12.07 -23.80
C SER A 591 39.71 -12.98 -22.58
N SER A 592 38.69 -12.96 -21.73
CA SER A 592 38.40 -14.06 -20.81
C SER A 592 38.01 -15.34 -21.57
N ALA A 593 38.06 -16.48 -20.89
CA ALA A 593 37.77 -17.79 -21.47
C ALA A 593 36.32 -17.90 -21.97
N ASP A 594 35.36 -17.28 -21.30
CA ASP A 594 33.96 -17.24 -21.72
C ASP A 594 33.67 -16.13 -22.75
N GLY A 595 34.66 -15.30 -23.10
CA GLY A 595 34.51 -14.16 -24.02
C GLY A 595 33.61 -13.04 -23.50
N SER A 596 33.33 -12.99 -22.20
CA SER A 596 32.47 -11.96 -21.59
C SER A 596 33.23 -10.68 -21.21
N VAL A 597 34.54 -10.81 -20.95
CA VAL A 597 35.44 -9.69 -20.65
C VAL A 597 36.49 -9.57 -21.76
N LEU A 598 36.56 -8.39 -22.37
CA LEU A 598 37.59 -7.99 -23.31
C LEU A 598 38.40 -6.85 -22.69
N ALA A 599 39.71 -6.91 -22.86
CA ALA A 599 40.60 -5.81 -22.52
C ALA A 599 41.44 -5.46 -23.75
N ALA A 600 41.46 -4.19 -24.14
CA ALA A 600 42.17 -3.73 -25.32
C ALA A 600 43.04 -2.51 -25.00
N THR A 601 44.17 -2.43 -25.67
CA THR A 601 45.18 -1.40 -25.46
C THR A 601 45.36 -0.54 -26.69
N VAL A 602 45.86 0.68 -26.50
CA VAL A 602 46.10 1.66 -27.55
C VAL A 602 47.54 2.14 -27.48
N TYR A 603 48.26 2.13 -28.59
CA TYR A 603 49.61 2.68 -28.61
C TYR A 603 49.54 4.21 -28.67
N GLY A 604 50.15 4.89 -27.69
CA GLY A 604 49.98 6.33 -27.49
C GLY A 604 48.64 6.70 -26.86
N GLY A 605 47.97 5.75 -26.18
CA GLY A 605 46.63 5.91 -25.63
C GLY A 605 46.40 5.09 -24.35
N GLY A 606 45.12 4.86 -24.02
CA GLY A 606 44.69 4.16 -22.80
C GLY A 606 44.57 2.64 -22.91
N ILE A 607 44.29 1.99 -21.77
CA ILE A 607 43.73 0.63 -21.72
C ILE A 607 42.24 0.73 -21.50
N TYR A 608 41.47 -0.07 -22.24
CA TYR A 608 40.03 -0.14 -22.15
C TYR A 608 39.56 -1.57 -21.82
N VAL A 609 38.56 -1.71 -20.95
CA VAL A 609 38.00 -3.02 -20.56
C VAL A 609 36.48 -3.01 -20.72
N SER A 610 35.92 -4.07 -21.32
CA SER A 610 34.47 -4.25 -21.56
C SER A 610 33.71 -4.72 -20.32
N SER A 611 32.38 -4.57 -20.34
CA SER A 611 31.45 -5.05 -19.30
C SER A 611 30.46 -6.09 -19.87
N GLN A 612 29.99 -7.04 -19.05
CA GLN A 612 29.06 -8.10 -19.48
C GLN A 612 27.61 -7.59 -19.67
N ASN A 613 26.80 -8.33 -20.45
CA ASN A 613 25.38 -8.01 -20.73
C ASN A 613 24.39 -8.67 -19.76
N SER A 614 24.90 -9.57 -18.93
CA SER A 614 24.23 -10.18 -17.79
C SER A 614 25.31 -10.62 -16.82
N THR A 615 24.98 -10.76 -15.55
CA THR A 615 25.89 -11.35 -14.57
C THR A 615 26.00 -12.86 -14.77
N THR A 616 27.06 -13.45 -14.22
CA THR A 616 27.18 -14.91 -14.11
C THR A 616 26.04 -15.47 -13.27
N ALA A 617 25.41 -16.58 -13.67
CA ALA A 617 24.29 -17.15 -12.91
C ALA A 617 24.74 -17.68 -11.53
N GLY A 618 23.93 -17.42 -10.50
CA GLY A 618 24.16 -17.87 -9.13
C GLY A 618 25.12 -16.97 -8.33
N THR A 619 25.70 -17.49 -7.26
CA THR A 619 26.47 -16.70 -6.27
C THR A 619 27.78 -16.10 -6.80
N ALA A 620 28.21 -16.48 -8.00
CA ALA A 620 29.42 -15.95 -8.63
C ALA A 620 29.20 -14.61 -9.34
N GLY A 621 27.96 -14.30 -9.75
CA GLY A 621 27.68 -13.06 -10.46
C GLY A 621 27.29 -11.90 -9.55
N TYR A 622 27.54 -10.69 -10.03
CA TYR A 622 27.26 -9.47 -9.27
C TYR A 622 27.26 -8.22 -10.17
N LEU A 623 26.60 -7.16 -9.70
CA LEU A 623 26.80 -5.81 -10.22
C LEU A 623 27.73 -5.01 -9.32
N ILE A 624 28.46 -4.06 -9.88
CA ILE A 624 29.24 -3.07 -9.13
C ILE A 624 28.95 -1.67 -9.67
N GLY A 625 28.79 -0.71 -8.75
CA GLY A 625 28.61 0.71 -9.04
C GLY A 625 29.56 1.56 -8.20
N GLY A 626 29.94 2.74 -8.73
CA GLY A 626 30.80 3.70 -8.04
C GLY A 626 30.04 4.72 -7.19
N GLN A 627 30.76 5.68 -6.63
CA GLN A 627 30.17 6.86 -5.98
C GLN A 627 29.23 7.59 -6.95
N HIS A 628 28.10 8.08 -6.42
CA HIS A 628 27.03 8.76 -7.15
C HIS A 628 26.40 7.94 -8.29
N SER A 629 26.55 6.62 -8.26
CA SER A 629 25.78 5.72 -9.13
C SER A 629 24.60 5.12 -8.38
N ALA A 630 23.51 4.88 -9.10
CA ALA A 630 22.29 4.27 -8.57
C ALA A 630 21.63 3.36 -9.60
N ILE A 631 20.91 2.35 -9.13
CA ILE A 631 20.21 1.38 -9.99
C ILE A 631 18.87 1.00 -9.37
N GLU A 632 17.91 0.72 -10.24
CA GLU A 632 16.64 0.06 -9.92
C GLU A 632 16.54 -1.23 -10.73
N LEU A 633 16.25 -2.35 -10.06
CA LEU A 633 16.01 -3.66 -10.64
C LEU A 633 14.57 -4.11 -10.39
N ILE A 634 14.02 -4.91 -11.28
CA ILE A 634 12.77 -5.65 -11.14
C ILE A 634 13.02 -7.14 -11.32
N TYR A 635 12.41 -7.97 -10.47
CA TYR A 635 12.41 -9.41 -10.61
C TYR A 635 11.34 -9.86 -11.61
N THR A 636 11.74 -10.61 -12.64
CA THR A 636 10.84 -11.06 -13.72
C THR A 636 10.45 -12.53 -13.65
N GLY A 637 10.97 -13.26 -12.66
CA GLY A 637 10.71 -14.69 -12.48
C GLY A 637 11.87 -15.58 -12.88
N SER A 638 11.82 -16.84 -12.43
CA SER A 638 12.85 -17.87 -12.73
C SER A 638 14.28 -17.44 -12.39
N GLY A 639 14.47 -16.70 -11.29
CA GLY A 639 15.79 -16.21 -10.87
C GLY A 639 16.26 -14.94 -11.59
N ASN A 640 15.49 -14.38 -12.52
CA ASN A 640 15.96 -13.30 -13.37
C ASN A 640 15.58 -11.90 -12.88
N PHE A 641 16.53 -10.98 -13.03
CA PHE A 641 16.36 -9.55 -12.77
C PHE A 641 16.61 -8.73 -14.03
N LEU A 642 15.81 -7.69 -14.21
CA LEU A 642 16.04 -6.65 -15.22
C LEU A 642 16.22 -5.29 -14.53
N PRO A 643 17.16 -4.46 -14.97
CA PRO A 643 17.17 -3.05 -14.64
C PRO A 643 15.90 -2.36 -15.13
N LEU A 644 15.36 -1.44 -14.35
CA LEU A 644 14.31 -0.50 -14.78
C LEU A 644 14.90 0.88 -15.09
N ASN A 645 15.77 1.36 -14.19
CA ASN A 645 16.44 2.65 -14.29
C ASN A 645 17.84 2.54 -13.70
N HIS A 646 18.74 3.43 -14.13
CA HIS A 646 20.05 3.56 -13.52
C HIS A 646 20.66 4.95 -13.78
N GLU A 647 21.63 5.31 -12.95
CA GLU A 647 22.45 6.50 -13.06
C GLU A 647 23.91 6.15 -12.72
N GLY A 648 24.86 6.82 -13.38
CA GLY A 648 26.28 6.55 -13.21
C GLY A 648 26.75 5.27 -13.93
N THR A 649 28.02 4.92 -13.72
CA THR A 649 28.64 3.74 -14.35
C THR A 649 28.44 2.51 -13.49
N ILE A 650 27.71 1.52 -14.00
CA ILE A 650 27.47 0.24 -13.35
C ILE A 650 27.93 -0.88 -14.28
N ARG A 651 28.56 -1.91 -13.71
CA ARG A 651 29.11 -3.05 -14.46
C ARG A 651 28.56 -4.36 -13.93
N ALA A 652 28.39 -5.31 -14.84
CA ALA A 652 27.98 -6.67 -14.55
C ALA A 652 29.12 -7.66 -14.78
N TYR A 653 29.18 -8.66 -13.90
CA TYR A 653 30.20 -9.71 -13.87
C TYR A 653 29.58 -11.08 -13.56
#